data_AF-A0A966VYG5-F1
#
_entry.id   AF-A0A966VYG5-F1
#
_cell.length_a   1.000
_cell.length_b   1.000
_cell.length_c   1.000
_cell.angle_alpha   90.00
_cell.angle_beta   90.00
_cell.angle_gamma   90.00
#
_symmetry.space_group_name_H-M   'P 1'
#
loop_
_entity.id
_entity.type
_entity.pdbx_description
1 polymer ?
#
loop_
_entity_poly.entity_id
_entity_poly.type
_entity_poly.pdbx_seq_one_letter_code
_entity_poly.pdbx_strand_id
1 'polypeptide(L)'
;MSKPVSAANQKQTGVQFGIALAHRPTQIPPMRRPLVCLSVACAFWSLAAPAIFGAPATKEKFAPVTPHYDPPDQPFRMAPMPQSTRSIVVPVATNLHLAFDTALLRTHTVWSGRGVALLGPQYGLPKSPFISTNDGTVLWTMPPVFPWAVGTMPERLETKLPSYAAFEGVEAQGSHATLRYNLKDSTGRIVNLKESFATRPNHAAGLRRAVVLGPSNEDLWFLAHIEQGRTERLSPKGLLIERANDVLLIKLDGFELVAREAKLDLESETATEQGSEKGNPHQRIKGDFAQVFVKVPARPQGEPVSFRLDTEVCPTRQFALHRWGNIEMARWTALRGPTEPYRISKAGFTRPAACSTPSFRAEAFSLPKESNLLVTGMDFLPNGDLAVCTWAGEVWIVEGAQGSPAAAKYRRFARGLAEPMGLAVRDGKIYVGTKQALYRLTDTDGNNEADLFECLNQSWSYTGSYNAFVYGPVFDRAGNFMLANAGHSGRWDANYMGWTLRISLDGKKLEPICSGLREPNGIGTFGPDREVFVTENQGQWMAACKLNHVTPGKFYGHPSAWPAPQGEYGKHTRFDPPAVWFPYKLARSVTGFAEITDDRFGPFKGQLMVGDFQNAIVTRVQLEKVNGEYQGAVWPFLKQFQSGVNRLVYGPDGKLYVGGLQAPVSWKAVAPLDFALERIEFTGKVPFEVKEVHALRDGFELTFTQPVEAKAAADPESYDVTQYGFKYHAKYGSPELDHDGKENAATVIKVAGATVSPDKLKVRLKLEGWKTGYVTMVRSLDVKSGAGESLVNDTFWYTLNQLPK
;
A
#
# COMPACT_ATOMS: atom_id res chain seq x y z
N MET A 1 29.69 -16.44 51.18
CA MET A 1 29.33 -15.70 52.41
C MET A 1 30.00 -14.32 52.38
N SER A 2 29.48 -13.36 53.15
CA SER A 2 30.19 -12.16 53.67
C SER A 2 31.04 -11.26 52.74
N LYS A 3 30.43 -10.14 52.30
CA LYS A 3 31.00 -8.75 52.35
C LYS A 3 31.07 -8.28 53.84
N PRO A 4 31.46 -7.04 54.27
CA PRO A 4 31.57 -5.73 53.55
C PRO A 4 32.70 -4.75 54.03
N VAL A 5 32.53 -3.43 53.77
CA VAL A 5 33.19 -2.22 54.36
C VAL A 5 34.58 -1.87 53.74
N SER A 6 34.98 -0.67 53.24
CA SER A 6 34.84 0.80 53.56
C SER A 6 35.87 1.34 54.59
N ALA A 7 36.36 2.60 54.63
CA ALA A 7 36.31 3.76 53.71
C ALA A 7 37.26 4.93 54.17
N ALA A 8 37.46 5.93 53.28
CA ALA A 8 37.57 7.38 53.56
C ALA A 8 38.87 8.05 54.13
N ASN A 9 38.85 9.40 54.09
CA ASN A 9 39.76 10.43 54.64
C ASN A 9 41.09 10.69 53.88
N GLN A 10 41.63 11.93 53.76
CA GLN A 10 41.26 13.32 54.18
C GLN A 10 41.83 14.34 53.14
N LYS A 11 41.22 15.48 52.80
CA LYS A 11 41.26 16.86 53.40
C LYS A 11 42.67 17.49 53.57
N GLN A 12 42.92 18.81 53.48
CA GLN A 12 42.19 20.01 52.97
C GLN A 12 43.12 21.26 52.97
N THR A 13 43.00 22.17 51.97
CA THR A 13 43.18 23.67 51.97
C THR A 13 43.02 24.15 50.50
N GLY A 14 42.65 25.38 50.09
CA GLY A 14 42.54 26.73 50.69
C GLY A 14 43.43 27.68 49.85
N VAL A 15 42.99 28.74 49.14
CA VAL A 15 42.31 29.99 49.57
C VAL A 15 41.69 30.77 48.37
N GLN A 16 40.40 31.12 48.49
CA GLN A 16 39.65 32.40 48.23
C GLN A 16 39.89 33.44 47.07
N PHE A 17 38.74 33.92 46.54
CA PHE A 17 38.28 35.24 45.99
C PHE A 17 39.26 36.40 45.59
N GLY A 18 38.99 37.31 44.63
CA GLY A 18 37.91 37.41 43.60
C GLY A 18 37.55 38.85 43.10
N ILE A 19 36.88 38.95 41.92
CA ILE A 19 35.94 40.03 41.43
C ILE A 19 36.47 41.31 40.68
N ALA A 20 35.79 41.65 39.54
CA ALA A 20 35.64 42.96 38.82
C ALA A 20 36.83 43.61 38.06
N LEU A 21 36.68 44.46 37.01
CA LEU A 21 35.52 44.86 36.15
C LEU A 21 35.96 45.33 34.72
N ALA A 22 35.00 45.53 33.80
CA ALA A 22 35.12 45.63 32.33
C ALA A 22 35.64 46.94 31.69
N HIS A 23 36.11 46.89 30.41
CA HIS A 23 35.64 47.75 29.29
C HIS A 23 36.15 47.32 27.86
N ARG A 24 35.58 47.92 26.79
CA ARG A 24 35.89 47.82 25.32
C ARG A 24 36.75 49.03 24.87
N PRO A 25 37.27 49.21 23.61
CA PRO A 25 36.89 48.68 22.26
C PRO A 25 38.08 48.00 21.48
N THR A 26 38.41 48.05 20.16
CA THR A 26 38.00 48.85 18.96
C THR A 26 38.38 48.22 17.58
N GLN A 27 37.42 48.14 16.64
CA GLN A 27 37.47 48.21 15.14
C GLN A 27 38.44 47.37 14.24
N ILE A 28 38.16 47.42 12.93
CA ILE A 28 38.61 46.59 11.77
C ILE A 28 38.89 47.55 10.58
N PRO A 29 39.92 47.36 9.70
CA PRO A 29 39.69 47.04 8.27
C PRO A 29 40.86 46.24 7.59
N PRO A 30 41.05 46.14 6.24
CA PRO A 30 40.62 44.95 5.49
C PRO A 30 41.66 44.32 4.52
N MET A 31 41.36 43.11 4.00
CA MET A 31 42.22 42.39 3.03
C MET A 31 42.05 42.81 1.55
N ARG A 32 43.10 42.59 0.74
CA ARG A 32 43.10 42.68 -0.74
C ARG A 32 43.95 41.58 -1.41
N ARG A 33 43.31 40.63 -2.12
CA ARG A 33 43.78 39.91 -3.36
C ARG A 33 45.16 39.17 -3.33
N PRO A 34 45.56 38.39 -4.37
CA PRO A 34 44.83 37.69 -5.43
C PRO A 34 45.08 36.15 -5.39
N LEU A 35 44.86 35.44 -6.51
CA LEU A 35 45.12 34.01 -6.71
C LEU A 35 46.63 33.67 -6.78
N VAL A 36 47.00 32.47 -6.33
CA VAL A 36 48.07 31.63 -6.92
C VAL A 36 47.58 30.17 -6.91
N CYS A 37 47.87 29.41 -7.97
CA CYS A 37 47.55 27.98 -8.06
C CYS A 37 48.67 27.11 -7.46
N LEU A 38 48.31 26.00 -6.81
CA LEU A 38 49.15 24.79 -6.84
C LEU A 38 48.27 23.53 -6.76
N SER A 39 48.74 22.44 -7.39
CA SER A 39 48.01 21.19 -7.55
C SER A 39 48.46 20.11 -6.57
N VAL A 40 47.51 19.39 -5.97
CA VAL A 40 47.73 18.04 -5.40
C VAL A 40 46.53 17.17 -5.75
N ALA A 41 46.78 15.90 -6.10
CA ALA A 41 45.76 14.90 -6.41
C ALA A 41 45.77 13.76 -5.37
N CYS A 42 44.73 12.91 -5.42
CA CYS A 42 44.64 11.60 -4.76
C CYS A 42 44.72 11.56 -3.22
N ALA A 43 43.60 11.27 -2.56
CA ALA A 43 43.41 10.07 -1.71
C ALA A 43 42.23 10.24 -0.72
N PHE A 44 41.06 9.70 -1.08
CA PHE A 44 40.02 9.37 -0.08
C PHE A 44 39.38 8.03 -0.46
N TRP A 45 39.80 6.99 0.27
CA TRP A 45 39.20 5.66 0.29
C TRP A 45 38.94 5.28 1.75
N SER A 46 38.10 4.26 1.97
CA SER A 46 37.76 3.65 3.27
C SER A 46 37.32 4.61 4.39
N LEU A 47 36.00 4.62 4.67
CA LEU A 47 35.48 4.04 5.91
C LEU A 47 33.95 3.91 5.84
N ALA A 48 33.47 2.73 5.44
CA ALA A 48 32.06 2.33 5.54
C ALA A 48 32.00 0.85 5.93
N ALA A 49 31.70 0.57 7.20
CA ALA A 49 31.51 -0.78 7.72
C ALA A 49 30.42 -0.74 8.83
N PRO A 50 29.43 -1.65 8.83
CA PRO A 50 28.37 -1.66 9.83
C PRO A 50 28.82 -2.40 11.10
N ALA A 51 28.67 -1.75 12.26
CA ALA A 51 28.93 -2.39 13.54
C ALA A 51 27.74 -3.26 13.98
N ILE A 52 27.93 -4.58 14.01
CA ILE A 52 27.02 -5.52 14.68
C ILE A 52 27.57 -5.83 16.06
N PHE A 53 26.85 -5.49 17.12
CA PHE A 53 26.83 -6.27 18.37
C PHE A 53 25.53 -6.02 19.14
N GLY A 54 25.04 -7.04 19.84
CA GLY A 54 23.75 -7.00 20.53
C GLY A 54 23.83 -6.30 21.89
N ALA A 55 23.12 -5.18 22.03
CA ALA A 55 22.66 -4.66 23.31
C ALA A 55 21.11 -4.60 23.28
N PRO A 56 20.40 -4.79 24.40
CA PRO A 56 18.96 -4.58 24.44
C PRO A 56 18.68 -3.09 24.18
N ALA A 57 18.02 -2.78 23.06
CA ALA A 57 17.69 -1.42 22.70
C ALA A 57 16.79 -0.79 23.79
N THR A 58 17.37 0.09 24.60
CA THR A 58 16.63 0.97 25.49
C THR A 58 15.67 1.77 24.63
N LYS A 59 14.36 1.64 24.87
CA LYS A 59 13.31 2.29 24.07
C LYS A 59 13.61 3.78 23.92
N GLU A 60 14.10 4.18 22.75
CA GLU A 60 14.18 5.59 22.41
C GLU A 60 12.75 6.14 22.46
N LYS A 61 12.57 7.22 23.23
CA LYS A 61 11.34 8.01 23.13
C LYS A 61 11.43 8.70 21.77
N PHE A 62 10.74 8.16 20.77
CA PHE A 62 10.55 8.83 19.49
C PHE A 62 10.20 10.30 19.72
N ALA A 63 10.85 11.21 19.00
CA ALA A 63 10.49 12.61 19.04
C ALA A 63 8.99 12.76 18.75
N PRO A 64 8.27 13.67 19.43
CA PRO A 64 6.83 13.81 19.27
C PRO A 64 6.50 14.15 17.81
N VAL A 65 5.93 13.18 17.09
CA VAL A 65 5.50 13.35 15.70
C VAL A 65 4.25 14.22 15.70
N THR A 66 4.30 15.36 15.00
CA THR A 66 3.12 16.20 14.78
C THR A 66 2.11 15.43 13.92
N PRO A 67 0.92 15.09 14.43
CA PRO A 67 -0.10 14.43 13.62
C PRO A 67 -0.66 15.39 12.58
N HIS A 68 -1.04 14.83 11.44
CA HIS A 68 -1.82 15.53 10.42
C HIS A 68 -3.31 15.41 10.74
N TYR A 69 -4.11 16.31 10.16
CA TYR A 69 -5.56 16.31 10.28
C TYR A 69 -6.16 16.45 8.89
N ASP A 70 -7.29 15.80 8.66
CA ASP A 70 -8.05 15.95 7.42
C ASP A 70 -8.61 17.38 7.27
N PRO A 71 -8.78 17.88 6.03
CA PRO A 71 -9.40 19.18 5.79
C PRO A 71 -10.90 19.16 6.17
N PRO A 72 -11.52 20.31 6.51
CA PRO A 72 -12.90 20.36 7.00
C PRO A 72 -13.98 19.87 6.02
N ASP A 73 -13.63 19.66 4.75
CA ASP A 73 -14.51 19.18 3.68
C ASP A 73 -14.39 17.65 3.46
N GLN A 74 -13.52 16.96 4.18
CA GLN A 74 -13.32 15.51 4.08
C GLN A 74 -14.56 14.73 4.58
N PRO A 75 -15.27 13.93 3.76
CA PRO A 75 -16.49 13.24 4.20
C PRO A 75 -16.24 12.04 5.11
N PHE A 76 -15.12 11.32 4.90
CA PHE A 76 -14.69 10.18 5.72
C PHE A 76 -13.20 9.92 5.53
N ARG A 77 -12.61 9.10 6.39
CA ARG A 77 -11.22 8.64 6.30
C ARG A 77 -11.07 7.19 6.76
N MET A 78 -10.67 6.31 5.85
CA MET A 78 -10.22 4.95 6.16
C MET A 78 -8.85 5.01 6.83
N ALA A 79 -8.75 4.57 8.09
CA ALA A 79 -7.51 4.58 8.86
C ALA A 79 -7.49 3.43 9.90
N PRO A 80 -6.33 2.82 10.19
CA PRO A 80 -6.24 1.87 11.31
C PRO A 80 -6.31 2.61 12.64
N MET A 81 -7.14 2.14 13.57
CA MET A 81 -7.25 2.65 14.94
C MET A 81 -7.10 1.51 15.97
N PRO A 82 -6.82 1.80 17.26
CA PRO A 82 -6.59 0.74 18.25
C PRO A 82 -7.76 -0.24 18.41
N GLN A 83 -9.01 0.21 18.23
CA GLN A 83 -10.20 -0.62 18.38
C GLN A 83 -10.61 -1.38 17.10
N SER A 84 -10.03 -1.05 15.94
CA SER A 84 -10.11 -1.83 14.69
C SER A 84 -9.10 -1.31 13.66
N THR A 85 -8.35 -2.22 13.03
CA THR A 85 -7.49 -1.88 11.88
C THR A 85 -8.31 -1.52 10.63
N ARG A 86 -9.61 -1.81 10.64
CA ARG A 86 -10.60 -1.61 9.56
C ARG A 86 -11.57 -0.48 9.90
N SER A 87 -11.04 0.63 10.42
CA SER A 87 -11.86 1.77 10.84
C SER A 87 -12.10 2.77 9.71
N ILE A 88 -13.32 3.27 9.61
CA ILE A 88 -13.73 4.43 8.83
C ILE A 88 -14.10 5.53 9.82
N VAL A 89 -13.30 6.59 9.86
CA VAL A 89 -13.60 7.82 10.61
C VAL A 89 -14.57 8.66 9.81
N VAL A 90 -15.60 9.21 10.46
CA VAL A 90 -16.52 10.19 9.88
C VAL A 90 -16.52 11.46 10.75
N PRO A 91 -16.13 12.64 10.22
CA PRO A 91 -16.40 13.90 10.88
C PRO A 91 -17.90 14.23 10.75
N VAL A 92 -18.57 14.35 11.89
CA VAL A 92 -20.02 14.57 11.99
C VAL A 92 -20.34 16.06 12.21
N ALA A 93 -19.40 16.80 12.80
CA ALA A 93 -19.31 18.25 12.81
C ALA A 93 -17.85 18.66 13.10
N THR A 94 -17.55 19.96 13.05
CA THR A 94 -16.22 20.54 13.30
C THR A 94 -15.49 19.98 14.53
N ASN A 95 -16.25 19.69 15.59
CA ASN A 95 -15.71 19.17 16.85
C ASN A 95 -16.25 17.76 17.22
N LEU A 96 -17.00 17.08 16.36
CA LEU A 96 -17.65 15.79 16.70
C LEU A 96 -17.33 14.75 15.63
N HIS A 97 -16.78 13.60 16.06
CA HIS A 97 -16.30 12.56 15.16
C HIS A 97 -16.66 11.17 15.70
N LEU A 98 -16.79 10.22 14.78
CA LEU A 98 -16.93 8.81 15.10
C LEU A 98 -15.97 7.97 14.26
N ALA A 99 -15.77 6.73 14.69
CA ALA A 99 -15.09 5.70 13.92
C ALA A 99 -15.92 4.41 13.90
N PHE A 100 -16.06 3.84 12.71
CA PHE A 100 -16.87 2.66 12.42
C PHE A 100 -16.00 1.51 11.94
N ASP A 101 -16.21 0.32 12.49
CA ASP A 101 -15.42 -0.88 12.26
C ASP A 101 -16.05 -1.76 11.16
N THR A 102 -15.47 -1.78 9.95
CA THR A 102 -16.05 -2.55 8.83
C THR A 102 -15.93 -4.07 9.00
N ALA A 103 -15.16 -4.55 10.00
CA ALA A 103 -15.08 -5.97 10.34
C ALA A 103 -16.24 -6.44 11.24
N LEU A 104 -16.98 -5.53 11.89
CA LEU A 104 -18.10 -5.87 12.78
C LEU A 104 -19.35 -4.99 12.56
N LEU A 105 -19.35 -4.12 11.54
CA LEU A 105 -20.46 -3.24 11.16
C LEU A 105 -20.97 -2.34 12.31
N ARG A 106 -20.07 -1.83 13.15
CA ARG A 106 -20.40 -1.11 14.39
C ARG A 106 -19.71 0.26 14.49
N THR A 107 -20.38 1.24 15.09
CA THR A 107 -19.70 2.43 15.65
C THR A 107 -18.86 1.98 16.85
N HIS A 108 -17.53 2.11 16.82
CA HIS A 108 -16.67 1.61 17.91
C HIS A 108 -16.22 2.70 18.90
N THR A 109 -16.04 3.94 18.43
CA THR A 109 -15.62 5.10 19.25
C THR A 109 -16.30 6.36 18.74
N VAL A 110 -16.75 7.23 19.65
CA VAL A 110 -17.23 8.59 19.34
C VAL A 110 -16.52 9.58 20.26
N TRP A 111 -16.04 10.71 19.73
CA TRP A 111 -15.28 11.71 20.48
C TRP A 111 -15.57 13.15 20.07
N SER A 112 -15.30 14.05 21.00
CA SER A 112 -15.25 15.50 20.78
C SER A 112 -13.79 15.95 20.70
N GLY A 113 -13.33 16.38 19.53
CA GLY A 113 -11.93 16.73 19.24
C GLY A 113 -11.80 17.51 17.93
N ARG A 114 -10.59 17.73 17.39
CA ARG A 114 -10.41 18.35 16.06
C ARG A 114 -10.55 17.32 14.93
N GLY A 115 -10.30 16.04 15.23
CA GLY A 115 -10.49 14.97 14.25
C GLY A 115 -9.80 13.67 14.63
N VAL A 116 -9.43 12.90 13.60
CA VAL A 116 -8.44 11.82 13.70
C VAL A 116 -7.05 12.41 13.55
N ALA A 117 -6.17 12.08 14.48
CA ALA A 117 -4.74 12.35 14.40
C ALA A 117 -4.13 11.35 13.41
N LEU A 118 -3.90 11.81 12.18
CA LEU A 118 -3.30 11.02 11.11
C LEU A 118 -1.79 10.91 11.30
N LEU A 119 -1.34 9.66 11.23
CA LEU A 119 0.02 9.24 11.54
C LEU A 119 0.52 8.29 10.45
N GLY A 120 1.84 8.07 10.42
CA GLY A 120 2.50 7.32 9.36
C GLY A 120 3.16 8.20 8.28
N PRO A 121 3.97 7.56 7.41
CA PRO A 121 4.91 8.28 6.55
C PRO A 121 4.27 8.89 5.30
N GLN A 122 3.08 8.43 4.91
CA GLN A 122 2.26 9.03 3.85
C GLN A 122 1.71 10.42 4.21
N TYR A 123 1.77 10.79 5.50
CA TYR A 123 1.42 12.12 6.00
C TYR A 123 2.63 12.85 6.58
N GLY A 124 3.25 12.30 7.63
CA GLY A 124 4.26 13.00 8.44
C GLY A 124 5.72 12.67 8.11
N LEU A 125 5.99 11.63 7.29
CA LEU A 125 7.28 11.00 6.94
C LEU A 125 7.87 9.89 7.86
N PRO A 126 7.70 9.84 9.20
CA PRO A 126 8.09 8.67 10.02
C PRO A 126 7.24 7.41 9.77
N LYS A 127 7.87 6.23 9.87
CA LYS A 127 7.17 4.91 9.81
C LYS A 127 6.37 4.55 11.07
N SER A 128 6.59 5.25 12.17
CA SER A 128 5.99 4.99 13.48
C SER A 128 5.91 6.32 14.26
N PRO A 129 4.80 6.59 14.98
CA PRO A 129 3.57 5.80 14.98
C PRO A 129 2.82 5.88 13.63
N PHE A 130 1.91 4.93 13.43
CA PHE A 130 1.15 4.71 12.19
C PHE A 130 -0.33 4.39 12.47
N ILE A 131 -0.63 3.70 13.59
CA ILE A 131 -2.00 3.55 14.09
C ILE A 131 -2.52 4.94 14.49
N SER A 132 -3.61 5.37 13.86
CA SER A 132 -4.20 6.70 14.06
C SER A 132 -5.03 6.76 15.35
N THR A 133 -5.06 7.93 16.00
CA THR A 133 -5.79 8.12 17.27
C THR A 133 -6.84 9.22 17.17
N ASN A 134 -7.74 9.31 18.15
CA ASN A 134 -8.47 10.56 18.39
C ASN A 134 -7.57 11.56 19.14
N ASP A 135 -7.90 12.85 19.08
CA ASP A 135 -7.13 13.95 19.69
C ASP A 135 -7.89 14.70 20.81
N GLY A 136 -9.00 14.15 21.29
CA GLY A 136 -9.92 14.83 22.21
C GLY A 136 -10.65 13.90 23.17
N THR A 137 -11.79 14.35 23.70
CA THR A 137 -12.55 13.64 24.72
C THR A 137 -13.44 12.56 24.10
N VAL A 138 -13.13 11.29 24.35
CA VAL A 138 -14.03 10.17 24.03
C VAL A 138 -15.34 10.33 24.81
N LEU A 139 -16.46 10.31 24.08
CA LEU A 139 -17.81 10.43 24.63
C LEU A 139 -18.34 9.05 25.06
N TRP A 140 -18.11 8.04 24.22
CA TRP A 140 -18.43 6.63 24.47
C TRP A 140 -17.70 5.72 23.47
N THR A 141 -17.59 4.44 23.83
CA THR A 141 -17.05 3.36 22.98
C THR A 141 -17.98 2.15 23.05
N MET A 142 -17.96 1.31 22.01
CA MET A 142 -18.62 0.00 22.05
C MET A 142 -17.55 -1.12 22.01
N PRO A 143 -17.76 -2.24 22.72
CA PRO A 143 -16.89 -3.42 22.64
C PRO A 143 -16.97 -4.07 21.24
N PRO A 144 -16.07 -5.01 20.90
CA PRO A 144 -16.08 -5.73 19.62
C PRO A 144 -17.24 -6.73 19.54
N VAL A 145 -18.45 -6.21 19.35
CA VAL A 145 -19.67 -6.98 19.12
C VAL A 145 -20.36 -6.52 17.85
N PHE A 146 -20.84 -7.47 17.06
CA PHE A 146 -21.68 -7.25 15.90
C PHE A 146 -23.06 -6.74 16.35
N PRO A 147 -23.60 -5.63 15.80
CA PRO A 147 -24.75 -4.96 16.39
C PRO A 147 -26.10 -5.38 15.79
N TRP A 148 -26.18 -6.47 15.02
CA TRP A 148 -27.42 -6.93 14.39
C TRP A 148 -27.76 -8.38 14.75
N ALA A 149 -29.05 -8.72 14.73
CA ALA A 149 -29.55 -10.08 14.71
C ALA A 149 -30.86 -10.16 13.91
N VAL A 150 -31.14 -11.34 13.35
CA VAL A 150 -32.34 -11.65 12.56
C VAL A 150 -33.29 -12.53 13.38
N GLY A 151 -34.59 -12.30 13.27
CA GLY A 151 -35.65 -13.01 13.96
C GLY A 151 -35.76 -12.63 15.44
N THR A 152 -34.97 -13.27 16.30
CA THR A 152 -35.05 -13.14 17.75
C THR A 152 -34.01 -12.17 18.33
N MET A 153 -34.35 -11.52 19.45
CA MET A 153 -33.37 -10.74 20.21
C MET A 153 -32.24 -11.68 20.68
N PRO A 154 -30.96 -11.36 20.43
CA PRO A 154 -29.88 -12.33 20.61
C PRO A 154 -29.61 -12.60 22.09
N GLU A 155 -29.54 -13.86 22.51
CA GLU A 155 -29.14 -14.21 23.89
C GLU A 155 -27.67 -13.87 24.17
N ARG A 156 -26.81 -14.07 23.18
CA ARG A 156 -25.37 -13.76 23.21
C ARG A 156 -25.02 -12.84 22.04
N LEU A 157 -24.06 -11.96 22.25
CA LEU A 157 -23.60 -11.04 21.20
C LEU A 157 -22.44 -11.67 20.42
N GLU A 158 -22.51 -11.62 19.10
CA GLU A 158 -21.48 -12.15 18.20
C GLU A 158 -20.23 -11.25 18.21
N THR A 159 -19.04 -11.85 18.30
CA THR A 159 -17.74 -11.14 18.32
C THR A 159 -16.97 -11.24 17.01
N LYS A 160 -17.62 -11.77 15.97
CA LYS A 160 -17.11 -11.91 14.59
C LYS A 160 -18.24 -11.52 13.62
N LEU A 161 -17.89 -11.14 12.39
CA LEU A 161 -18.89 -10.89 11.34
C LEU A 161 -19.63 -12.19 11.01
N PRO A 162 -20.96 -12.27 11.14
CA PRO A 162 -21.71 -13.44 10.71
C PRO A 162 -21.69 -13.58 9.18
N SER A 163 -21.76 -14.82 8.68
CA SER A 163 -21.78 -15.11 7.23
C SER A 163 -23.03 -14.60 6.49
N TYR A 164 -24.01 -14.06 7.22
CA TYR A 164 -25.18 -13.37 6.69
C TYR A 164 -25.01 -11.85 6.55
N ALA A 165 -23.85 -11.27 6.88
CA ALA A 165 -23.65 -9.82 6.89
C ALA A 165 -22.41 -9.40 6.09
N ALA A 166 -22.50 -8.29 5.35
CA ALA A 166 -21.39 -7.73 4.58
C ALA A 166 -21.33 -6.21 4.65
N PHE A 167 -20.12 -5.65 4.61
CA PHE A 167 -19.88 -4.22 4.38
C PHE A 167 -19.93 -3.95 2.87
N GLU A 168 -20.79 -3.04 2.44
CA GLU A 168 -21.06 -2.77 1.02
C GLU A 168 -20.38 -1.48 0.53
N GLY A 169 -19.93 -0.60 1.44
CA GLY A 169 -19.16 0.59 1.08
C GLY A 169 -19.57 1.89 1.79
N VAL A 170 -19.17 3.01 1.20
CA VAL A 170 -19.50 4.37 1.67
C VAL A 170 -20.13 5.16 0.52
N GLU A 171 -21.21 5.88 0.81
CA GLU A 171 -21.69 7.00 -0.01
C GLU A 171 -21.22 8.32 0.61
N ALA A 172 -20.65 9.22 -0.19
CA ALA A 172 -20.06 10.48 0.24
C ALA A 172 -20.64 11.64 -0.57
N GLN A 173 -21.34 12.56 0.10
CA GLN A 173 -22.01 13.71 -0.54
C GLN A 173 -21.57 15.00 0.14
N GLY A 174 -20.72 15.78 -0.54
CA GLY A 174 -20.02 16.91 0.06
C GLY A 174 -19.17 16.46 1.25
N SER A 175 -19.45 17.01 2.44
CA SER A 175 -18.79 16.65 3.71
C SER A 175 -19.49 15.54 4.49
N HIS A 176 -20.50 14.86 3.93
CA HIS A 176 -21.28 13.84 4.65
C HIS A 176 -20.97 12.44 4.13
N ALA A 177 -20.80 11.49 5.04
CA ALA A 177 -20.72 10.07 4.72
C ALA A 177 -21.94 9.28 5.23
N THR A 178 -22.40 8.35 4.42
CA THR A 178 -23.40 7.34 4.73
C THR A 178 -22.78 5.96 4.51
N LEU A 179 -22.78 5.12 5.54
CA LEU A 179 -22.23 3.78 5.45
C LEU A 179 -23.27 2.82 4.88
N ARG A 180 -22.82 1.91 4.02
CA ARG A 180 -23.65 0.87 3.41
C ARG A 180 -23.20 -0.49 3.90
N TYR A 181 -24.17 -1.30 4.28
CA TYR A 181 -23.97 -2.71 4.61
C TYR A 181 -25.27 -3.48 4.39
N ASN A 182 -25.20 -4.80 4.34
CA ASN A 182 -26.38 -5.65 4.21
C ASN A 182 -26.42 -6.76 5.26
N LEU A 183 -27.64 -7.27 5.45
CA LEU A 183 -27.96 -8.49 6.17
C LEU A 183 -28.70 -9.42 5.22
N LYS A 184 -28.58 -10.73 5.44
CA LYS A 184 -29.34 -11.77 4.75
C LYS A 184 -30.24 -12.46 5.76
N ASP A 185 -31.56 -12.44 5.52
CA ASP A 185 -32.50 -13.14 6.40
C ASP A 185 -32.47 -14.67 6.18
N SER A 186 -33.16 -15.45 7.03
CA SER A 186 -33.13 -16.92 6.95
C SER A 186 -33.72 -17.47 5.66
N THR A 187 -34.62 -16.72 5.01
CA THR A 187 -35.15 -17.04 3.68
C THR A 187 -34.15 -16.77 2.55
N GLY A 188 -33.07 -16.05 2.87
CA GLY A 188 -32.00 -15.67 1.97
C GLY A 188 -32.17 -14.32 1.30
N ARG A 189 -33.17 -13.51 1.68
CA ARG A 189 -33.41 -12.17 1.16
C ARG A 189 -32.33 -11.21 1.67
N ILE A 190 -31.81 -10.37 0.78
CA ILE A 190 -30.87 -9.30 1.15
C ILE A 190 -31.67 -8.09 1.65
N VAL A 191 -31.47 -7.75 2.91
CA VAL A 191 -31.87 -6.48 3.52
C VAL A 191 -30.70 -5.51 3.36
N ASN A 192 -30.88 -4.45 2.59
CA ASN A 192 -29.88 -3.38 2.46
C ASN A 192 -30.07 -2.36 3.59
N LEU A 193 -28.97 -1.88 4.18
CA LEU A 193 -28.97 -0.89 5.25
C LEU A 193 -28.09 0.30 4.87
N LYS A 194 -28.53 1.50 5.26
CA LYS A 194 -27.78 2.75 5.20
C LYS A 194 -27.74 3.40 6.58
N GLU A 195 -26.57 3.79 7.03
CA GLU A 195 -26.37 4.50 8.31
C GLU A 195 -25.72 5.86 8.05
N SER A 196 -26.48 6.93 8.30
CA SER A 196 -26.06 8.33 8.12
C SER A 196 -25.95 9.04 9.47
N PHE A 197 -25.06 10.03 9.58
CA PHE A 197 -24.73 10.68 10.84
C PHE A 197 -25.04 12.17 10.85
N ALA A 198 -25.39 12.71 12.00
CA ALA A 198 -25.56 14.14 12.21
C ALA A 198 -25.20 14.57 13.64
N THR A 199 -24.75 15.81 13.80
CA THR A 199 -24.69 16.47 15.11
C THR A 199 -26.09 16.94 15.53
N ARG A 200 -26.27 17.22 16.82
CA ARG A 200 -27.53 17.72 17.36
C ARG A 200 -27.49 19.26 17.46
N PRO A 201 -28.49 20.00 16.92
CA PRO A 201 -28.54 21.45 17.11
C PRO A 201 -28.41 21.84 18.58
N ASN A 202 -27.57 22.84 18.84
CA ASN A 202 -27.31 23.40 20.17
C ASN A 202 -26.73 22.41 21.22
N HIS A 203 -26.02 21.35 20.81
CA HIS A 203 -25.26 20.52 21.75
C HIS A 203 -23.99 19.89 21.14
N ALA A 204 -22.83 20.03 21.79
CA ALA A 204 -21.56 19.52 21.28
C ALA A 204 -21.32 18.02 21.57
N ALA A 205 -22.01 17.43 22.55
CA ALA A 205 -21.74 16.08 23.06
C ALA A 205 -22.90 15.09 22.79
N GLY A 206 -23.37 15.02 21.54
CA GLY A 206 -24.40 14.04 21.15
C GLY A 206 -24.38 13.68 19.68
N LEU A 207 -24.37 12.37 19.39
CA LEU A 207 -24.43 11.83 18.03
C LEU A 207 -25.87 11.43 17.70
N ARG A 208 -26.34 11.83 16.51
CA ARG A 208 -27.53 11.26 15.86
C ARG A 208 -27.09 10.25 14.80
N ARG A 209 -27.60 9.02 14.91
CA ARG A 209 -27.56 7.99 13.86
C ARG A 209 -28.94 7.90 13.21
N ALA A 210 -29.00 8.01 11.89
CA ALA A 210 -30.20 7.72 11.12
C ALA A 210 -29.96 6.42 10.35
N VAL A 211 -30.74 5.39 10.65
CA VAL A 211 -30.63 4.07 9.99
C VAL A 211 -31.84 3.89 9.08
N VAL A 212 -31.58 3.55 7.82
CA VAL A 212 -32.59 3.18 6.82
C VAL A 212 -32.39 1.73 6.44
N LEU A 213 -33.47 0.94 6.40
CA LEU A 213 -33.46 -0.50 6.11
C LEU A 213 -34.43 -0.81 4.98
N GLY A 214 -34.01 -1.67 4.05
CA GLY A 214 -34.90 -2.28 3.07
C GLY A 214 -35.90 -3.28 3.70
N PRO A 215 -36.84 -3.81 2.90
CA PRO A 215 -37.78 -4.83 3.34
C PRO A 215 -37.11 -6.12 3.84
N SER A 216 -37.65 -6.70 4.91
CA SER A 216 -37.15 -7.91 5.60
C SER A 216 -38.31 -8.90 5.83
N ASN A 217 -38.09 -10.19 5.62
CA ASN A 217 -39.14 -11.19 5.92
C ASN A 217 -39.27 -11.48 7.43
N GLU A 218 -38.27 -11.06 8.23
CA GLU A 218 -38.18 -11.31 9.66
C GLU A 218 -38.00 -10.02 10.46
N ASP A 219 -38.30 -10.08 11.76
CA ASP A 219 -37.94 -9.03 12.72
C ASP A 219 -36.41 -8.85 12.74
N LEU A 220 -35.93 -7.61 12.83
CA LEU A 220 -34.51 -7.29 12.97
C LEU A 220 -34.25 -6.59 14.30
N TRP A 221 -33.15 -6.95 14.95
CA TRP A 221 -32.75 -6.41 16.24
C TRP A 221 -31.42 -5.68 16.12
N PHE A 222 -31.44 -4.36 16.33
CA PHE A 222 -30.23 -3.52 16.32
C PHE A 222 -29.78 -3.22 17.73
N LEU A 223 -28.54 -3.57 18.09
CA LEU A 223 -27.88 -3.15 19.32
C LEU A 223 -27.49 -1.66 19.23
N ALA A 224 -28.47 -0.80 19.43
CA ALA A 224 -28.33 0.65 19.46
C ALA A 224 -27.23 1.11 20.42
N HIS A 225 -27.07 0.47 21.57
CA HIS A 225 -25.96 0.76 22.47
C HIS A 225 -25.63 -0.42 23.39
N ILE A 226 -24.36 -0.50 23.82
CA ILE A 226 -23.92 -1.35 24.93
C ILE A 226 -22.82 -0.61 25.71
N GLU A 227 -22.98 -0.54 27.03
CA GLU A 227 -22.13 0.29 27.91
C GLU A 227 -22.15 -0.26 29.34
N GLN A 228 -21.09 -0.01 30.12
CA GLN A 228 -21.06 -0.39 31.53
C GLN A 228 -21.81 0.64 32.38
N GLY A 229 -22.97 0.25 32.91
CA GLY A 229 -23.85 1.13 33.68
C GLY A 229 -25.22 0.48 33.94
N ARG A 230 -26.10 1.21 34.63
CA ARG A 230 -27.47 0.77 34.93
C ARG A 230 -28.50 1.46 34.04
N THR A 231 -29.57 0.76 33.69
CA THR A 231 -30.61 1.22 32.77
C THR A 231 -31.81 1.80 33.51
N GLU A 232 -32.28 2.98 33.09
CA GLU A 232 -33.56 3.56 33.54
C GLU A 232 -34.44 3.87 32.33
N ARG A 233 -35.56 3.16 32.17
CA ARG A 233 -36.51 3.39 31.06
C ARG A 233 -37.38 4.62 31.35
N LEU A 234 -37.22 5.68 30.56
CA LEU A 234 -38.05 6.88 30.65
C LEU A 234 -39.36 6.74 29.88
N SER A 235 -39.35 6.00 28.77
CA SER A 235 -40.53 5.69 27.94
C SER A 235 -40.22 4.52 26.98
N PRO A 236 -41.17 4.07 26.14
CA PRO A 236 -40.85 3.17 25.02
C PRO A 236 -39.83 3.75 24.02
N LYS A 237 -39.62 5.07 23.99
CA LYS A 237 -38.74 5.78 23.05
C LYS A 237 -37.52 6.43 23.69
N GLY A 238 -37.26 6.22 24.98
CA GLY A 238 -36.10 6.83 25.64
C GLY A 238 -35.72 6.18 26.96
N LEU A 239 -34.42 6.17 27.24
CA LEU A 239 -33.84 5.63 28.46
C LEU A 239 -32.52 6.32 28.82
N LEU A 240 -32.11 6.15 30.08
CA LEU A 240 -30.81 6.52 30.58
C LEU A 240 -29.92 5.28 30.78
N ILE A 241 -28.62 5.43 30.56
CA ILE A 241 -27.60 4.55 31.14
C ILE A 241 -26.79 5.39 32.12
N GLU A 242 -26.89 5.10 33.41
CA GLU A 242 -26.10 5.74 34.46
C GLU A 242 -24.71 5.09 34.51
N ARG A 243 -23.68 5.86 34.14
CA ARG A 243 -22.26 5.45 34.14
C ARG A 243 -21.58 5.95 35.42
N ALA A 244 -20.31 5.62 35.60
CA ALA A 244 -19.55 5.98 36.80
C ALA A 244 -19.33 7.49 37.00
N ASN A 245 -19.33 8.30 35.93
CA ASN A 245 -18.96 9.73 35.97
C ASN A 245 -20.04 10.66 35.38
N ASP A 246 -21.00 10.12 34.63
CA ASP A 246 -22.00 10.86 33.85
C ASP A 246 -23.17 9.91 33.45
N VAL A 247 -24.09 10.39 32.61
CA VAL A 247 -25.25 9.63 32.14
C VAL A 247 -25.34 9.69 30.61
N LEU A 248 -25.51 8.55 29.95
CA LEU A 248 -25.90 8.51 28.54
C LEU A 248 -27.42 8.58 28.42
N LEU A 249 -27.92 9.56 27.68
CA LEU A 249 -29.33 9.73 27.34
C LEU A 249 -29.57 9.23 25.91
N ILE A 250 -30.31 8.14 25.78
CA ILE A 250 -30.63 7.48 24.51
C ILE A 250 -32.08 7.78 24.14
N LYS A 251 -32.33 8.22 22.91
CA LYS A 251 -33.67 8.53 22.39
C LYS A 251 -33.88 7.95 20.99
N LEU A 252 -35.09 7.45 20.73
CA LEU A 252 -35.46 6.76 19.50
C LEU A 252 -36.67 7.41 18.83
N ASP A 253 -36.53 7.73 17.55
CA ASP A 253 -37.63 8.00 16.62
C ASP A 253 -37.90 6.79 15.73
N GLY A 254 -39.14 6.58 15.31
CA GLY A 254 -39.60 5.36 14.65
C GLY A 254 -40.19 4.34 15.63
N PHE A 255 -39.36 3.41 16.11
CA PHE A 255 -39.76 2.18 16.83
C PHE A 255 -39.70 2.31 18.37
N GLU A 256 -39.52 1.19 19.08
CA GLU A 256 -39.33 1.11 20.53
C GLU A 256 -37.93 0.62 20.93
N LEU A 257 -37.48 1.07 22.11
CA LEU A 257 -36.29 0.58 22.81
C LEU A 257 -36.65 -0.56 23.77
N VAL A 258 -35.89 -1.65 23.66
CA VAL A 258 -35.86 -2.79 24.58
C VAL A 258 -34.49 -2.82 25.24
N ALA A 259 -34.43 -2.89 26.57
CA ALA A 259 -33.19 -2.89 27.32
C ALA A 259 -33.10 -4.07 28.28
N ARG A 260 -31.88 -4.56 28.50
CA ARG A 260 -31.55 -5.53 29.56
C ARG A 260 -30.19 -5.21 30.16
N GLU A 261 -29.98 -5.61 31.41
CA GLU A 261 -28.65 -5.69 32.01
C GLU A 261 -28.17 -7.14 31.92
N ALA A 262 -26.99 -7.34 31.34
CA ALA A 262 -26.47 -8.68 31.06
C ALA A 262 -24.94 -8.72 31.13
N LYS A 263 -24.39 -9.86 31.56
CA LYS A 263 -22.95 -10.04 31.69
C LYS A 263 -22.26 -10.14 30.34
N LEU A 264 -21.22 -9.36 30.18
CA LEU A 264 -20.24 -9.50 29.10
C LEU A 264 -18.94 -10.06 29.71
N ASP A 265 -18.30 -10.98 29.00
CA ASP A 265 -16.98 -11.53 29.34
C ASP A 265 -16.32 -11.98 28.03
N LEU A 266 -15.57 -11.09 27.39
CA LEU A 266 -14.90 -11.32 26.10
C LEU A 266 -13.47 -10.77 26.11
N GLU A 267 -12.69 -11.13 25.09
CA GLU A 267 -11.37 -10.54 24.83
C GLU A 267 -11.41 -9.74 23.53
N SER A 268 -10.80 -8.54 23.57
CA SER A 268 -10.60 -7.66 22.41
C SER A 268 -9.11 -7.59 22.09
N GLU A 269 -8.73 -7.84 20.84
CA GLU A 269 -7.41 -7.42 20.33
C GLU A 269 -7.39 -5.87 20.26
N THR A 270 -6.30 -5.23 20.68
CA THR A 270 -6.11 -3.77 20.57
C THR A 270 -4.92 -3.47 19.67
N ALA A 271 -5.15 -2.90 18.48
CA ALA A 271 -4.12 -2.65 17.49
C ALA A 271 -3.07 -1.64 17.99
N THR A 272 -1.79 -2.00 17.86
CA THR A 272 -0.64 -1.18 18.27
C THR A 272 0.54 -1.34 17.32
N GLU A 273 1.42 -0.34 17.26
CA GLU A 273 2.67 -0.37 16.47
C GLU A 273 3.44 -1.69 16.65
N GLN A 274 3.73 -2.04 17.90
CA GLN A 274 4.53 -3.22 18.27
C GLN A 274 3.77 -4.53 18.04
N GLY A 275 2.45 -4.52 18.20
CA GLY A 275 1.61 -5.70 18.01
C GLY A 275 1.37 -6.05 16.55
N SER A 276 1.57 -5.09 15.64
CA SER A 276 1.61 -5.34 14.20
C SER A 276 2.78 -6.24 13.77
N GLU A 277 3.85 -6.31 14.58
CA GLU A 277 4.98 -7.24 14.41
C GLU A 277 4.89 -8.48 15.33
N LYS A 278 4.43 -8.30 16.58
CA LYS A 278 4.65 -9.26 17.68
C LYS A 278 3.37 -9.93 18.21
N GLY A 279 2.23 -9.63 17.63
CA GLY A 279 0.92 -9.92 18.23
C GLY A 279 0.47 -8.76 19.11
N ASN A 280 -0.76 -8.31 18.91
CA ASN A 280 -1.33 -7.18 19.66
C ASN A 280 -1.68 -7.56 21.10
N PRO A 281 -1.70 -6.60 22.04
CA PRO A 281 -2.23 -6.84 23.38
C PRO A 281 -3.73 -7.17 23.32
N HIS A 282 -4.15 -8.15 24.13
CA HIS A 282 -5.55 -8.48 24.35
C HIS A 282 -6.05 -7.83 25.65
N GLN A 283 -7.21 -7.18 25.59
CA GLN A 283 -7.92 -6.65 26.75
C GLN A 283 -9.16 -7.49 27.01
N ARG A 284 -9.30 -8.02 28.22
CA ARG A 284 -10.52 -8.68 28.67
C ARG A 284 -11.56 -7.63 29.08
N ILE A 285 -12.70 -7.61 28.40
CA ILE A 285 -13.84 -6.75 28.71
C ILE A 285 -14.84 -7.60 29.50
N LYS A 286 -14.99 -7.30 30.79
CA LYS A 286 -15.82 -8.08 31.72
C LYS A 286 -16.60 -7.19 32.68
N GLY A 287 -17.90 -7.45 32.82
CA GLY A 287 -18.79 -6.74 33.74
C GLY A 287 -20.25 -7.00 33.46
N ASP A 288 -21.12 -6.36 34.23
CA ASP A 288 -22.55 -6.23 33.92
C ASP A 288 -22.73 -5.01 33.01
N PHE A 289 -23.34 -5.21 31.82
CA PHE A 289 -23.50 -4.18 30.80
C PHE A 289 -24.98 -3.91 30.54
N ALA A 290 -25.32 -2.62 30.43
CA ALA A 290 -26.56 -2.17 29.83
C ALA A 290 -26.53 -2.50 28.33
N GLN A 291 -27.48 -3.29 27.85
CA GLN A 291 -27.64 -3.65 26.43
C GLN A 291 -28.97 -3.09 25.92
N VAL A 292 -28.90 -2.22 24.93
CA VAL A 292 -30.03 -1.44 24.40
C VAL A 292 -30.26 -1.81 22.95
N PHE A 293 -31.44 -2.36 22.67
CA PHE A 293 -31.87 -2.81 21.36
C PHE A 293 -33.02 -1.96 20.81
N VAL A 294 -33.04 -1.77 19.49
CA VAL A 294 -34.20 -1.36 18.72
C VAL A 294 -34.80 -2.61 18.07
N LYS A 295 -36.10 -2.86 18.27
CA LYS A 295 -36.82 -3.86 17.49
C LYS A 295 -37.39 -3.21 16.22
N VAL A 296 -37.00 -3.71 15.06
CA VAL A 296 -37.58 -3.36 13.76
C VAL A 296 -38.47 -4.53 13.31
N PRO A 297 -39.81 -4.39 13.31
CA PRO A 297 -40.69 -5.51 12.94
C PRO A 297 -40.56 -5.95 11.48
N ALA A 298 -40.82 -7.23 11.22
CA ALA A 298 -40.86 -7.82 9.88
C ALA A 298 -41.75 -7.01 8.90
N ARG A 299 -41.22 -6.76 7.70
CA ARG A 299 -41.92 -6.04 6.61
C ARG A 299 -41.50 -6.63 5.26
N PRO A 300 -42.10 -7.74 4.82
CA PRO A 300 -41.75 -8.39 3.55
C PRO A 300 -42.19 -7.60 2.32
N GLN A 301 -43.13 -6.67 2.48
CA GLN A 301 -43.68 -5.79 1.45
C GLN A 301 -43.78 -4.37 2.01
N GLY A 302 -43.44 -3.36 1.21
CA GLY A 302 -43.52 -1.94 1.58
C GLY A 302 -42.24 -1.16 1.27
N GLU A 303 -42.30 0.16 1.50
CA GLU A 303 -41.17 1.09 1.39
C GLU A 303 -40.08 0.81 2.46
N PRO A 304 -38.82 1.25 2.21
CA PRO A 304 -37.77 1.23 3.22
C PRO A 304 -38.18 1.92 4.52
N VAL A 305 -37.90 1.30 5.67
CA VAL A 305 -38.15 1.88 6.98
C VAL A 305 -36.94 2.65 7.49
N SER A 306 -37.18 3.65 8.33
CA SER A 306 -36.09 4.38 8.98
C SER A 306 -36.36 4.61 10.47
N PHE A 307 -35.31 4.63 11.27
CA PHE A 307 -35.34 5.09 12.66
C PHE A 307 -34.18 6.07 12.92
N ARG A 308 -34.32 6.91 13.96
CA ARG A 308 -33.28 7.87 14.37
C ARG A 308 -32.94 7.64 15.82
N LEU A 309 -31.66 7.52 16.11
CA LEU A 309 -31.10 7.21 17.42
C LEU A 309 -30.19 8.34 17.86
N ASP A 310 -30.63 9.14 18.83
CA ASP A 310 -29.80 10.14 19.50
C ASP A 310 -29.10 9.47 20.69
N THR A 311 -27.78 9.63 20.83
CA THR A 311 -26.98 9.19 21.98
C THR A 311 -26.20 10.39 22.52
N GLU A 312 -26.62 10.92 23.66
CA GLU A 312 -26.20 12.24 24.19
C GLU A 312 -25.57 12.08 25.58
N VAL A 313 -24.33 12.55 25.76
CA VAL A 313 -23.65 12.55 27.07
C VAL A 313 -24.20 13.70 27.92
N CYS A 314 -24.67 13.37 29.12
CA CYS A 314 -25.27 14.30 30.08
C CYS A 314 -24.49 14.24 31.40
N PRO A 315 -23.95 15.37 31.93
CA PRO A 315 -23.08 15.34 33.10
C PRO A 315 -23.77 14.90 34.40
N THR A 316 -25.11 14.96 34.47
CA THR A 316 -25.89 14.44 35.61
C THR A 316 -27.22 13.86 35.15
N ARG A 317 -27.81 12.97 35.97
CA ARG A 317 -29.16 12.44 35.76
C ARG A 317 -30.23 13.55 35.71
N GLN A 318 -30.10 14.60 36.53
CA GLN A 318 -31.01 15.75 36.50
C GLN A 318 -30.93 16.51 35.17
N PHE A 319 -29.72 16.73 34.64
CA PHE A 319 -29.54 17.31 33.31
C PHE A 319 -30.14 16.41 32.22
N ALA A 320 -29.92 15.09 32.30
CA ALA A 320 -30.49 14.14 31.36
C ALA A 320 -32.04 14.15 31.34
N LEU A 321 -32.69 14.24 32.51
CA LEU A 321 -34.15 14.36 32.62
C LEU A 321 -34.67 15.70 32.07
N HIS A 322 -33.98 16.81 32.35
CA HIS A 322 -34.30 18.11 31.75
C HIS A 322 -34.15 18.08 30.22
N ARG A 323 -33.09 17.44 29.72
CA ARG A 323 -32.85 17.21 28.28
C ARG A 323 -33.81 16.21 27.64
N TRP A 324 -34.51 15.38 28.42
CA TRP A 324 -35.59 14.51 27.91
C TRP A 324 -36.88 15.31 27.66
N GLY A 325 -37.26 16.22 28.56
CA GLY A 325 -38.49 17.00 28.44
C GLY A 325 -38.50 18.10 27.37
N ASN A 326 -37.34 18.71 27.09
CA ASN A 326 -37.24 19.93 26.25
C ASN A 326 -36.72 19.64 24.83
N ILE A 327 -37.50 18.90 24.01
CA ILE A 327 -37.06 18.48 22.67
C ILE A 327 -38.11 18.71 21.58
N GLU A 328 -37.76 19.58 20.63
CA GLU A 328 -38.17 19.40 19.24
C GLU A 328 -37.20 18.45 18.52
N MET A 329 -37.74 17.54 17.70
CA MET A 329 -36.93 16.78 16.75
C MET A 329 -36.72 17.61 15.49
N ALA A 330 -35.72 18.50 15.53
CA ALA A 330 -35.30 19.30 14.38
C ALA A 330 -35.19 18.44 13.11
N ARG A 331 -35.83 18.91 12.03
CA ARG A 331 -35.82 18.24 10.72
C ARG A 331 -34.42 18.21 10.12
N TRP A 332 -34.21 17.25 9.24
CA TRP A 332 -32.97 17.13 8.48
C TRP A 332 -32.83 18.30 7.49
N THR A 333 -31.79 19.12 7.65
CA THR A 333 -31.37 20.07 6.61
C THR A 333 -30.42 19.32 5.69
N ALA A 334 -30.87 18.92 4.51
CA ALA A 334 -30.01 18.29 3.51
C ALA A 334 -29.01 19.34 2.98
N LEU A 335 -27.80 19.34 3.54
CA LEU A 335 -26.70 20.20 3.10
C LEU A 335 -26.15 19.65 1.78
N ARG A 336 -26.32 20.44 0.71
CA ARG A 336 -25.68 20.15 -0.58
C ARG A 336 -24.17 20.32 -0.44
N GLY A 337 -23.40 19.44 -1.06
CA GLY A 337 -21.98 19.67 -1.27
C GLY A 337 -21.72 20.85 -2.21
N PRO A 338 -20.45 21.26 -2.40
CA PRO A 338 -20.09 22.10 -3.53
C PRO A 338 -20.50 21.42 -4.83
N THR A 339 -21.05 22.18 -5.78
CA THR A 339 -21.52 21.66 -7.08
C THR A 339 -20.41 21.58 -8.13
N GLU A 340 -19.18 21.94 -7.78
CA GLU A 340 -18.02 22.02 -8.67
C GLU A 340 -16.90 21.11 -8.14
N PRO A 341 -16.31 20.23 -8.97
CA PRO A 341 -15.29 19.27 -8.54
C PRO A 341 -13.96 19.95 -8.21
N TYR A 342 -13.19 19.37 -7.30
CA TYR A 342 -11.90 19.91 -6.87
C TYR A 342 -10.85 19.85 -7.99
N ARG A 343 -10.55 21.02 -8.55
CA ARG A 343 -9.56 21.25 -9.61
C ARG A 343 -8.45 22.15 -9.07
N ILE A 344 -7.18 21.76 -9.25
CA ILE A 344 -6.05 22.64 -8.90
C ILE A 344 -5.82 23.64 -10.03
N SER A 345 -5.90 24.94 -9.72
CA SER A 345 -5.77 26.04 -10.68
C SER A 345 -4.35 26.64 -10.77
N LYS A 346 -3.43 26.23 -9.90
CA LYS A 346 -2.03 26.71 -9.89
C LYS A 346 -1.19 25.93 -10.89
N ALA A 347 -0.27 26.63 -11.55
CA ALA A 347 0.77 26.01 -12.36
C ALA A 347 1.63 25.05 -11.51
N GLY A 348 1.95 23.87 -12.08
CA GLY A 348 2.78 22.89 -11.42
C GLY A 348 4.27 23.23 -11.44
N PHE A 349 5.04 22.50 -10.64
CA PHE A 349 6.48 22.45 -10.84
C PHE A 349 6.80 21.56 -12.05
N THR A 350 7.79 21.97 -12.85
CA THR A 350 8.29 21.18 -13.97
C THR A 350 9.81 21.23 -13.98
N ARG A 351 10.46 20.07 -14.00
CA ARG A 351 11.89 19.90 -14.29
C ARG A 351 12.02 19.15 -15.61
N PRO A 352 13.00 19.45 -16.49
CA PRO A 352 13.22 18.65 -17.69
C PRO A 352 13.55 17.17 -17.34
N ALA A 353 12.94 16.23 -18.04
CA ALA A 353 13.17 14.79 -17.85
C ALA A 353 14.63 14.43 -18.17
N ALA A 354 15.32 13.83 -17.21
CA ALA A 354 16.76 13.53 -17.32
C ALA A 354 17.05 12.12 -17.88
N CYS A 355 16.01 11.31 -18.07
CA CYS A 355 16.09 9.92 -18.53
C CYS A 355 16.08 9.74 -20.06
N SER A 356 16.14 10.82 -20.83
CA SER A 356 16.19 10.76 -22.31
C SER A 356 17.48 10.16 -22.85
N THR A 357 17.37 9.45 -23.98
CA THR A 357 18.48 8.89 -24.77
C THR A 357 18.26 9.23 -26.26
N PRO A 358 19.24 8.99 -27.17
CA PRO A 358 19.02 9.17 -28.60
C PRO A 358 17.88 8.33 -29.19
N SER A 359 17.56 7.18 -28.56
CA SER A 359 16.50 6.25 -28.99
C SER A 359 15.15 6.47 -28.29
N PHE A 360 15.15 7.05 -27.09
CA PHE A 360 13.93 7.26 -26.31
C PHE A 360 13.90 8.67 -25.71
N ARG A 361 12.91 9.46 -26.11
CA ARG A 361 12.66 10.81 -25.56
C ARG A 361 11.77 10.69 -24.32
N ALA A 362 12.12 11.44 -23.28
CA ALA A 362 11.33 11.57 -22.07
C ALA A 362 10.76 12.98 -21.93
N GLU A 363 9.52 13.09 -21.47
CA GLU A 363 8.83 14.33 -21.13
C GLU A 363 8.35 14.26 -19.68
N ALA A 364 8.52 15.34 -18.91
CA ALA A 364 8.00 15.43 -17.54
C ALA A 364 6.71 16.24 -17.50
N PHE A 365 5.72 15.77 -16.73
CA PHE A 365 4.47 16.50 -16.51
C PHE A 365 4.69 17.69 -15.56
N SER A 366 3.92 18.77 -15.77
CA SER A 366 3.84 19.85 -14.78
C SER A 366 2.93 19.39 -13.63
N LEU A 367 3.48 19.20 -12.43
CA LEU A 367 2.76 18.64 -11.29
C LEU A 367 2.41 19.72 -10.25
N PRO A 368 1.11 19.97 -9.96
CA PRO A 368 0.71 20.86 -8.88
C PRO A 368 1.13 20.31 -7.53
N LYS A 369 1.73 21.13 -6.67
CA LYS A 369 2.27 20.67 -5.38
C LYS A 369 1.17 20.08 -4.48
N GLU A 370 -0.02 20.68 -4.53
CA GLU A 370 -1.20 20.26 -3.77
C GLU A 370 -1.76 18.89 -4.18
N SER A 371 -1.36 18.32 -5.32
CA SER A 371 -1.79 16.96 -5.73
C SER A 371 -1.09 15.84 -4.95
N ASN A 372 0.10 16.12 -4.39
CA ASN A 372 0.96 15.17 -3.66
C ASN A 372 0.98 13.77 -4.30
N LEU A 373 1.23 13.71 -5.62
CA LEU A 373 0.70 12.64 -6.48
C LEU A 373 1.23 11.22 -6.15
N LEU A 374 2.37 11.11 -5.45
CA LEU A 374 2.92 9.91 -4.78
C LEU A 374 2.41 8.58 -5.37
N VAL A 375 2.80 8.28 -6.62
CA VAL A 375 2.02 7.42 -7.52
C VAL A 375 2.06 5.94 -7.14
N THR A 376 0.94 5.40 -6.66
CA THR A 376 0.80 4.00 -6.24
C THR A 376 -0.10 3.13 -7.13
N GLY A 377 -0.75 3.71 -8.13
CA GLY A 377 -1.49 2.99 -9.18
C GLY A 377 -1.84 3.92 -10.33
N MET A 378 -1.91 3.38 -11.54
CA MET A 378 -2.21 4.13 -12.77
C MET A 378 -2.88 3.24 -13.81
N ASP A 379 -3.94 3.73 -14.46
CA ASP A 379 -4.54 3.10 -15.64
C ASP A 379 -5.33 4.13 -16.47
N PHE A 380 -5.60 3.84 -17.75
CA PHE A 380 -6.23 4.77 -18.69
C PHE A 380 -7.76 4.63 -18.72
N LEU A 381 -8.45 5.78 -18.70
CA LEU A 381 -9.88 5.87 -18.98
C LEU A 381 -10.14 5.72 -20.50
N PRO A 382 -11.34 5.23 -20.91
CA PRO A 382 -11.66 5.05 -22.34
C PRO A 382 -11.65 6.34 -23.18
N ASN A 383 -11.74 7.52 -22.55
CA ASN A 383 -11.62 8.81 -23.21
C ASN A 383 -10.16 9.25 -23.45
N GLY A 384 -9.18 8.51 -22.92
CA GLY A 384 -7.76 8.79 -23.06
C GLY A 384 -7.12 9.58 -21.91
N ASP A 385 -7.86 9.92 -20.86
CA ASP A 385 -7.31 10.48 -19.62
C ASP A 385 -6.65 9.39 -18.76
N LEU A 386 -5.69 9.80 -17.90
CA LEU A 386 -4.99 8.87 -17.00
C LEU A 386 -5.58 8.98 -15.59
N ALA A 387 -6.10 7.88 -15.05
CA ALA A 387 -6.50 7.76 -13.65
C ALA A 387 -5.30 7.33 -12.79
N VAL A 388 -5.07 8.00 -11.67
CA VAL A 388 -3.90 7.82 -10.79
C VAL A 388 -4.35 7.72 -9.34
N CYS A 389 -3.92 6.70 -8.59
CA CYS A 389 -4.08 6.69 -7.13
C CYS A 389 -2.79 7.08 -6.41
N THR A 390 -2.93 7.82 -5.31
CA THR A 390 -1.83 8.35 -4.50
C THR A 390 -1.74 7.61 -3.17
N TRP A 391 -0.52 7.50 -2.65
CA TRP A 391 -0.28 6.85 -1.35
C TRP A 391 -1.06 7.48 -0.18
N ALA A 392 -1.37 8.77 -0.24
CA ALA A 392 -2.13 9.50 0.78
C ALA A 392 -3.65 9.19 0.79
N GLY A 393 -4.12 8.32 -0.10
CA GLY A 393 -5.51 7.87 -0.13
C GLY A 393 -6.42 8.66 -1.06
N GLU A 394 -5.90 9.24 -2.13
CA GLU A 394 -6.67 9.95 -3.16
C GLU A 394 -6.60 9.25 -4.52
N VAL A 395 -7.56 9.56 -5.39
CA VAL A 395 -7.54 9.25 -6.82
C VAL A 395 -7.70 10.55 -7.60
N TRP A 396 -6.89 10.71 -8.65
CA TRP A 396 -6.82 11.89 -9.51
C TRP A 396 -7.03 11.49 -10.97
N ILE A 397 -7.71 12.33 -11.74
CA ILE A 397 -7.71 12.25 -13.21
C ILE A 397 -6.75 13.31 -13.74
N VAL A 398 -5.80 12.86 -14.55
CA VAL A 398 -4.93 13.71 -15.36
C VAL A 398 -5.60 13.90 -16.71
N GLU A 399 -6.39 14.96 -16.82
CA GLU A 399 -7.17 15.30 -18.02
C GLU A 399 -6.22 15.74 -19.15
N GLY A 400 -6.37 15.14 -20.34
CA GLY A 400 -5.53 15.42 -21.50
C GLY A 400 -4.14 14.77 -21.45
N ALA A 401 -3.95 13.69 -20.68
CA ALA A 401 -2.65 13.04 -20.45
C ALA A 401 -1.87 12.64 -21.72
N GLN A 402 -2.54 12.38 -22.84
CA GLN A 402 -1.90 12.06 -24.15
C GLN A 402 -1.47 13.29 -24.95
N GLY A 403 -1.89 14.50 -24.56
CA GLY A 403 -1.52 15.75 -25.22
C GLY A 403 -0.12 16.26 -24.84
N SER A 404 0.00 17.57 -24.64
CA SER A 404 1.22 18.17 -24.09
C SER A 404 1.26 18.00 -22.56
N PRO A 405 2.35 17.47 -21.97
CA PRO A 405 2.48 17.33 -20.50
C PRO A 405 2.46 18.65 -19.71
N ALA A 406 2.59 19.79 -20.39
CA ALA A 406 2.44 21.14 -19.81
C ALA A 406 1.00 21.68 -19.87
N ALA A 407 0.11 21.04 -20.62
CA ALA A 407 -1.31 21.41 -20.78
C ALA A 407 -2.28 20.47 -20.03
N ALA A 408 -1.77 19.37 -19.46
CA ALA A 408 -2.54 18.42 -18.66
C ALA A 408 -3.12 19.10 -17.39
N LYS A 409 -4.35 18.70 -17.02
CA LYS A 409 -5.06 19.27 -15.85
C LYS A 409 -5.30 18.19 -14.79
N TYR A 410 -5.38 18.59 -13.54
CA TYR A 410 -5.51 17.69 -12.39
C TYR A 410 -6.82 17.97 -11.67
N ARG A 411 -7.76 17.03 -11.79
CA ARG A 411 -9.00 16.98 -11.01
C ARG A 411 -8.91 15.83 -10.04
N ARG A 412 -9.26 16.06 -8.78
CA ARG A 412 -9.42 14.97 -7.81
C ARG A 412 -10.73 14.24 -8.12
N PHE A 413 -10.68 12.92 -8.14
CA PHE A 413 -11.84 12.06 -8.31
C PHE A 413 -12.29 11.46 -6.98
N ALA A 414 -11.37 11.02 -6.13
CA ALA A 414 -11.73 10.38 -4.86
C ALA A 414 -10.72 10.70 -3.76
N ARG A 415 -11.12 10.52 -2.50
CA ARG A 415 -10.28 10.71 -1.30
C ARG A 415 -10.77 9.90 -0.11
N GLY A 416 -9.91 9.76 0.89
CA GLY A 416 -10.22 9.07 2.14
C GLY A 416 -9.88 7.58 2.17
N LEU A 417 -9.20 7.06 1.14
CA LEU A 417 -8.77 5.65 1.06
C LEU A 417 -7.59 5.33 2.00
N ALA A 418 -7.45 4.06 2.37
CA ALA A 418 -6.34 3.57 3.21
C ALA A 418 -5.17 3.05 2.36
N GLU A 419 -4.23 3.94 2.02
CA GLU A 419 -2.98 3.65 1.28
C GLU A 419 -3.19 2.71 0.09
N PRO A 420 -3.89 3.16 -0.96
CA PRO A 420 -4.10 2.35 -2.16
C PRO A 420 -2.75 2.02 -2.81
N MET A 421 -2.59 0.78 -3.25
CA MET A 421 -1.32 0.27 -3.81
C MET A 421 -1.47 -0.34 -5.22
N GLY A 422 -2.62 -0.11 -5.84
CA GLY A 422 -2.84 -0.24 -7.27
C GLY A 422 -4.22 0.27 -7.67
N LEU A 423 -4.36 0.58 -8.96
CA LEU A 423 -5.58 1.06 -9.61
C LEU A 423 -5.67 0.38 -10.96
N ALA A 424 -6.87 -0.03 -11.36
CA ALA A 424 -7.16 -0.51 -12.71
C ALA A 424 -8.48 0.08 -13.22
N VAL A 425 -8.57 0.28 -14.53
CA VAL A 425 -9.80 0.70 -15.23
C VAL A 425 -10.34 -0.47 -16.02
N ARG A 426 -11.66 -0.66 -16.00
CA ARG A 426 -12.36 -1.57 -16.90
C ARG A 426 -13.79 -1.13 -17.14
N ASP A 427 -14.21 -1.16 -18.40
CA ASP A 427 -15.56 -0.76 -18.83
C ASP A 427 -15.94 0.64 -18.30
N GLY A 428 -14.96 1.56 -18.30
CA GLY A 428 -15.05 2.92 -17.76
C GLY A 428 -15.00 3.06 -16.24
N LYS A 429 -15.04 1.96 -15.48
CA LYS A 429 -15.08 1.95 -14.01
C LYS A 429 -13.68 1.88 -13.41
N ILE A 430 -13.46 2.61 -12.33
CA ILE A 430 -12.19 2.61 -11.58
C ILE A 430 -12.28 1.62 -10.42
N TYR A 431 -11.26 0.76 -10.30
CA TYR A 431 -11.11 -0.23 -9.24
C TYR A 431 -9.80 -0.01 -8.51
N VAL A 432 -9.82 -0.04 -7.17
CA VAL A 432 -8.66 0.32 -6.34
C VAL A 432 -8.41 -0.71 -5.25
N GLY A 433 -7.17 -1.20 -5.15
CA GLY A 433 -6.71 -2.09 -4.09
C GLY A 433 -6.15 -1.29 -2.92
N THR A 434 -6.73 -1.48 -1.74
CA THR A 434 -6.28 -0.86 -0.47
C THR A 434 -5.87 -1.94 0.53
N LYS A 435 -5.15 -1.57 1.60
CA LYS A 435 -4.79 -2.49 2.69
C LYS A 435 -6.00 -3.24 3.27
N GLN A 436 -7.17 -2.59 3.28
CA GLN A 436 -8.41 -3.10 3.86
C GLN A 436 -9.29 -3.85 2.84
N ALA A 437 -9.47 -3.34 1.62
CA ALA A 437 -10.45 -3.89 0.68
C ALA A 437 -10.15 -3.55 -0.79
N LEU A 438 -10.81 -4.29 -1.68
CA LEU A 438 -10.96 -3.95 -3.09
C LEU A 438 -12.22 -3.10 -3.25
N TYR A 439 -12.07 -1.87 -3.74
CA TYR A 439 -13.18 -0.94 -3.97
C TYR A 439 -13.45 -0.74 -5.47
N ARG A 440 -14.73 -0.57 -5.83
CA ARG A 440 -15.15 0.11 -7.06
C ARG A 440 -15.51 1.55 -6.71
N LEU A 441 -14.99 2.50 -7.48
CA LEU A 441 -15.31 3.92 -7.35
C LEU A 441 -16.29 4.32 -8.46
N THR A 442 -17.38 4.99 -8.08
CA THR A 442 -18.41 5.47 -9.01
C THR A 442 -18.80 6.90 -8.66
N ASP A 443 -19.04 7.70 -9.69
CA ASP A 443 -19.74 8.98 -9.65
C ASP A 443 -21.21 8.71 -10.04
N THR A 444 -22.16 8.94 -9.14
CA THR A 444 -23.59 8.63 -9.36
C THR A 444 -24.47 9.84 -9.64
N ASP A 445 -23.97 11.07 -9.49
CA ASP A 445 -24.71 12.31 -9.81
C ASP A 445 -24.18 13.07 -11.04
N GLY A 446 -22.98 12.73 -11.53
CA GLY A 446 -22.32 13.30 -12.70
C GLY A 446 -21.42 14.50 -12.41
N ASN A 447 -21.11 14.81 -11.14
CA ASN A 447 -20.32 15.98 -10.76
C ASN A 447 -18.80 15.86 -11.09
N ASN A 448 -18.32 14.68 -11.49
CA ASN A 448 -16.92 14.31 -11.78
C ASN A 448 -16.03 14.04 -10.55
N GLU A 449 -16.61 13.81 -9.37
CA GLU A 449 -16.01 13.14 -8.21
C GLU A 449 -16.78 11.84 -7.87
N ALA A 450 -16.11 10.86 -7.26
CA ALA A 450 -16.70 9.62 -6.79
C ALA A 450 -17.47 9.85 -5.49
N ASP A 451 -18.79 9.70 -5.55
CA ASP A 451 -19.69 9.72 -4.41
C ASP A 451 -19.98 8.31 -3.86
N LEU A 452 -19.63 7.23 -4.58
CA LEU A 452 -19.83 5.84 -4.16
C LEU A 452 -18.52 5.04 -4.15
N PHE A 453 -18.14 4.59 -2.95
CA PHE A 453 -16.98 3.76 -2.63
C PHE A 453 -17.46 2.34 -2.27
N GLU A 454 -17.79 1.56 -3.29
CA GLU A 454 -18.42 0.24 -3.15
C GLU A 454 -17.38 -0.84 -2.81
N CYS A 455 -17.57 -1.54 -1.69
CA CYS A 455 -16.67 -2.59 -1.22
C CYS A 455 -16.97 -3.90 -1.96
N LEU A 456 -16.10 -4.32 -2.88
CA LEU A 456 -16.28 -5.56 -3.63
C LEU A 456 -15.82 -6.79 -2.84
N ASN A 457 -14.72 -6.64 -2.07
CA ASN A 457 -14.20 -7.71 -1.22
C ASN A 457 -13.30 -7.15 -0.10
N GLN A 458 -13.42 -7.71 1.11
CA GLN A 458 -12.55 -7.41 2.25
C GLN A 458 -12.12 -8.66 3.04
N SER A 459 -12.07 -9.83 2.40
CA SER A 459 -11.99 -11.14 3.08
C SER A 459 -10.60 -11.56 3.58
N TRP A 460 -9.59 -10.70 3.47
CA TRP A 460 -8.24 -10.88 4.04
C TRP A 460 -8.03 -10.11 5.34
N SER A 461 -7.02 -10.49 6.13
CA SER A 461 -6.68 -9.78 7.36
C SER A 461 -5.80 -8.57 7.08
N TYR A 462 -5.96 -7.53 7.90
CA TYR A 462 -5.06 -6.40 7.96
C TYR A 462 -4.59 -6.24 9.41
N THR A 463 -3.31 -6.50 9.68
CA THR A 463 -2.71 -6.51 11.04
C THR A 463 -2.50 -5.11 11.63
N GLY A 464 -2.85 -4.05 10.89
CA GLY A 464 -2.51 -2.68 11.24
C GLY A 464 -1.04 -2.34 11.00
N SER A 465 -0.25 -3.24 10.41
CA SER A 465 1.16 -2.97 10.16
C SER A 465 1.34 -1.98 9.01
N TYR A 466 2.36 -1.13 9.15
CA TYR A 466 2.80 -0.24 8.10
C TYR A 466 3.14 -0.99 6.80
N ASN A 467 3.80 -2.15 6.87
CA ASN A 467 4.20 -2.92 5.69
C ASN A 467 3.14 -3.91 5.16
N ALA A 468 1.92 -3.94 5.72
CA ALA A 468 0.85 -4.83 5.27
C ALA A 468 0.13 -4.28 4.03
N PHE A 469 0.85 -4.20 2.90
CA PHE A 469 0.33 -3.70 1.61
C PHE A 469 -0.45 -4.74 0.80
N VAL A 470 -1.31 -4.25 -0.09
CA VAL A 470 -2.15 -5.03 -1.01
C VAL A 470 -1.98 -4.42 -2.40
N TYR A 471 -1.24 -5.10 -3.28
CA TYR A 471 -0.87 -4.60 -4.59
C TYR A 471 -1.84 -5.07 -5.68
N GLY A 472 -2.12 -4.21 -6.66
CA GLY A 472 -3.18 -4.41 -7.67
C GLY A 472 -4.45 -3.61 -7.35
N PRO A 473 -5.58 -3.88 -8.02
CA PRO A 473 -5.85 -5.04 -8.87
C PRO A 473 -5.16 -4.99 -10.24
N VAL A 474 -5.06 -6.17 -10.86
CA VAL A 474 -5.00 -6.35 -12.33
C VAL A 474 -6.00 -7.43 -12.74
N PHE A 475 -6.27 -7.60 -14.03
CA PHE A 475 -7.25 -8.58 -14.53
C PHE A 475 -6.59 -9.81 -15.17
N ASP A 476 -6.93 -11.02 -14.72
CA ASP A 476 -6.54 -12.27 -15.40
C ASP A 476 -7.28 -12.46 -16.74
N ARG A 477 -6.96 -13.52 -17.49
CA ARG A 477 -7.57 -13.80 -18.81
C ARG A 477 -9.09 -13.98 -18.75
N ALA A 478 -9.62 -14.54 -17.67
CA ALA A 478 -11.07 -14.70 -17.46
C ALA A 478 -11.71 -13.40 -16.93
N GLY A 479 -10.91 -12.36 -16.69
CA GLY A 479 -11.36 -11.07 -16.20
C GLY A 479 -11.62 -11.06 -14.70
N ASN A 480 -11.08 -11.99 -13.92
CA ASN A 480 -11.08 -11.91 -12.46
C ASN A 480 -10.06 -10.88 -11.99
N PHE A 481 -10.29 -10.27 -10.83
CA PHE A 481 -9.29 -9.42 -10.18
C PHE A 481 -8.18 -10.28 -9.60
N MET A 482 -6.95 -9.78 -9.69
CA MET A 482 -5.75 -10.38 -9.10
C MET A 482 -5.10 -9.36 -8.17
N LEU A 483 -4.80 -9.77 -6.94
CA LEU A 483 -4.13 -8.96 -5.90
C LEU A 483 -2.92 -9.71 -5.34
N ALA A 484 -1.89 -9.00 -4.90
CA ALA A 484 -0.76 -9.58 -4.18
C ALA A 484 -0.61 -8.93 -2.79
N ASN A 485 -0.80 -9.72 -1.74
CA ASN A 485 -0.69 -9.27 -0.35
C ASN A 485 0.74 -9.43 0.15
N ALA A 486 1.29 -8.40 0.79
CA ALA A 486 2.57 -8.48 1.48
C ALA A 486 2.53 -9.51 2.62
N GLY A 487 3.62 -10.27 2.78
CA GLY A 487 3.89 -11.13 3.93
C GLY A 487 4.75 -10.45 5.00
N HIS A 488 5.29 -9.26 4.71
CA HIS A 488 6.04 -8.46 5.69
C HIS A 488 5.15 -8.11 6.88
N SER A 489 5.63 -8.40 8.10
CA SER A 489 4.85 -8.32 9.34
C SER A 489 3.56 -9.15 9.32
N GLY A 490 3.57 -10.23 8.54
CA GLY A 490 2.58 -11.31 8.64
C GLY A 490 2.72 -12.06 9.96
N ARG A 491 1.57 -12.50 10.48
CA ARG A 491 1.45 -13.50 11.54
C ARG A 491 0.67 -14.68 10.97
N TRP A 492 0.94 -15.91 11.39
CA TRP A 492 0.33 -17.11 10.78
C TRP A 492 -1.21 -17.11 10.85
N ASP A 493 -1.77 -16.46 11.88
CA ASP A 493 -3.20 -16.30 12.18
C ASP A 493 -3.92 -15.24 11.30
N ALA A 494 -3.18 -14.49 10.48
CA ALA A 494 -3.76 -13.51 9.57
C ALA A 494 -4.23 -14.17 8.26
N ASN A 495 -5.46 -13.89 7.81
CA ASN A 495 -5.95 -14.41 6.54
C ASN A 495 -5.19 -13.77 5.36
N TYR A 496 -4.56 -14.62 4.55
CA TYR A 496 -3.98 -14.30 3.23
C TYR A 496 -2.84 -13.27 3.20
N MET A 497 -2.05 -13.12 4.26
CA MET A 497 -0.78 -12.36 4.19
C MET A 497 0.33 -13.18 3.52
N GLY A 498 1.03 -12.59 2.55
CA GLY A 498 2.05 -13.27 1.73
C GLY A 498 1.52 -14.08 0.55
N TRP A 499 0.26 -13.87 0.15
CA TRP A 499 -0.44 -14.61 -0.90
C TRP A 499 -0.78 -13.75 -2.13
N THR A 500 -0.79 -14.37 -3.30
CA THR A 500 -1.57 -13.87 -4.45
C THR A 500 -3.00 -14.39 -4.37
N LEU A 501 -3.95 -13.49 -4.58
CA LEU A 501 -5.39 -13.74 -4.51
C LEU A 501 -6.03 -13.50 -5.88
N ARG A 502 -6.87 -14.43 -6.31
CA ARG A 502 -7.88 -14.19 -7.36
C ARG A 502 -9.20 -13.83 -6.67
N ILE A 503 -9.94 -12.86 -7.21
CA ILE A 503 -11.29 -12.51 -6.78
C ILE A 503 -12.20 -12.45 -8.01
N SER A 504 -13.35 -13.10 -7.96
CA SER A 504 -14.32 -13.12 -9.07
C SER A 504 -14.72 -11.71 -9.52
N LEU A 505 -15.10 -11.56 -10.81
CA LEU A 505 -15.47 -10.26 -11.39
C LEU A 505 -16.65 -9.56 -10.68
N ASP A 506 -17.49 -10.30 -9.95
CA ASP A 506 -18.56 -9.76 -9.11
C ASP A 506 -18.13 -9.40 -7.67
N GLY A 507 -16.86 -9.61 -7.33
CA GLY A 507 -16.25 -9.37 -6.01
C GLY A 507 -16.36 -10.53 -5.00
N LYS A 508 -17.29 -11.47 -5.20
CA LYS A 508 -17.83 -12.27 -4.08
C LYS A 508 -17.03 -13.49 -3.69
N LYS A 509 -16.27 -14.10 -4.62
CA LYS A 509 -15.46 -15.30 -4.35
C LYS A 509 -13.97 -14.94 -4.41
N LEU A 510 -13.28 -15.11 -3.29
CA LEU A 510 -11.82 -15.08 -3.19
C LEU A 510 -11.25 -16.51 -3.31
N GLU A 511 -10.12 -16.64 -4.01
CA GLU A 511 -9.34 -17.87 -4.18
C GLU A 511 -7.84 -17.57 -3.95
N PRO A 512 -7.17 -18.22 -2.98
CA PRO A 512 -5.72 -18.12 -2.81
C PRO A 512 -5.00 -18.94 -3.90
N ILE A 513 -4.08 -18.32 -4.64
CA ILE A 513 -3.42 -18.95 -5.79
C ILE A 513 -2.06 -19.52 -5.41
N CYS A 514 -1.19 -18.68 -4.89
CA CYS A 514 0.19 -19.02 -4.54
C CYS A 514 0.66 -18.17 -3.36
N SER A 515 1.67 -18.67 -2.65
CA SER A 515 2.19 -18.09 -1.41
C SER A 515 3.68 -17.83 -1.52
N GLY A 516 4.28 -17.33 -0.44
CA GLY A 516 5.72 -17.11 -0.34
C GLY A 516 6.16 -15.68 -0.63
N LEU A 517 5.24 -14.71 -0.67
CA LEU A 517 5.55 -13.32 -1.01
C LEU A 517 5.90 -12.49 0.22
N ARG A 518 7.05 -11.80 0.19
CA ARG A 518 7.45 -10.83 1.21
C ARG A 518 6.83 -9.45 0.95
N GLU A 519 7.26 -8.80 -0.13
CA GLU A 519 6.92 -7.42 -0.52
C GLU A 519 6.73 -7.37 -2.04
N PRO A 520 5.54 -7.72 -2.56
CA PRO A 520 5.31 -7.85 -4.00
C PRO A 520 4.89 -6.52 -4.65
N ASN A 521 5.77 -5.50 -4.66
CA ASN A 521 5.47 -4.12 -5.11
C ASN A 521 5.25 -3.94 -6.63
N GLY A 522 4.88 -5.00 -7.34
CA GLY A 522 4.31 -4.93 -8.67
C GLY A 522 3.56 -6.21 -8.99
N ILE A 523 2.42 -6.07 -9.65
CA ILE A 523 1.61 -7.17 -10.18
C ILE A 523 1.13 -6.75 -11.58
N GLY A 524 1.07 -7.69 -12.50
CA GLY A 524 0.77 -7.42 -13.91
C GLY A 524 0.55 -8.70 -14.70
N THR A 525 0.14 -8.55 -15.96
CA THR A 525 -0.04 -9.64 -16.92
C THR A 525 1.01 -9.60 -18.01
N PHE A 526 1.35 -10.76 -18.56
CA PHE A 526 2.27 -10.92 -19.68
C PHE A 526 1.70 -11.87 -20.75
N GLY A 527 1.92 -11.54 -22.01
CA GLY A 527 1.65 -12.37 -23.17
C GLY A 527 0.17 -12.48 -23.56
N PRO A 528 -0.13 -13.14 -24.70
CA PRO A 528 -1.49 -13.25 -25.25
C PRO A 528 -2.45 -14.04 -24.35
N ASP A 529 -1.93 -14.90 -23.48
CA ASP A 529 -2.71 -15.66 -22.50
C ASP A 529 -2.96 -14.88 -21.20
N ARG A 530 -2.41 -13.66 -21.05
CA ARG A 530 -2.47 -12.82 -19.85
C ARG A 530 -2.05 -13.57 -18.57
N GLU A 531 -0.96 -14.31 -18.65
CA GLU A 531 -0.36 -15.00 -17.50
C GLU A 531 0.12 -13.96 -16.47
N VAL A 532 -0.09 -14.22 -15.19
CA VAL A 532 0.07 -13.21 -14.13
C VAL A 532 1.45 -13.33 -13.50
N PHE A 533 2.09 -12.19 -13.25
CA PHE A 533 3.41 -12.12 -12.63
C PHE A 533 3.39 -11.13 -11.45
N VAL A 534 4.32 -11.32 -10.51
CA VAL A 534 4.59 -10.36 -9.42
C VAL A 534 6.09 -10.08 -9.31
N THR A 535 6.45 -8.81 -9.11
CA THR A 535 7.82 -8.38 -8.77
C THR A 535 7.95 -8.28 -7.26
N GLU A 536 9.07 -8.73 -6.70
CA GLU A 536 9.24 -8.88 -5.25
C GLU A 536 10.59 -8.31 -4.76
N ASN A 537 10.58 -7.62 -3.62
CA ASN A 537 11.75 -6.91 -3.08
C ASN A 537 12.60 -7.73 -2.10
N GLN A 538 13.93 -7.62 -2.21
CA GLN A 538 14.85 -8.37 -1.33
C GLN A 538 14.68 -8.00 0.14
N GLY A 539 14.96 -8.98 1.00
CA GLY A 539 14.90 -8.83 2.45
C GLY A 539 14.95 -10.17 3.16
N GLN A 540 14.26 -10.30 4.30
CA GLN A 540 14.16 -11.59 5.00
C GLN A 540 13.64 -12.66 4.03
N TRP A 541 14.30 -13.82 3.96
CA TRP A 541 13.98 -14.91 3.01
C TRP A 541 14.16 -14.60 1.51
N MET A 542 14.27 -13.33 1.12
CA MET A 542 14.46 -12.91 -0.27
C MET A 542 15.88 -12.42 -0.53
N ALA A 543 16.66 -13.27 -1.21
CA ALA A 543 18.07 -13.05 -1.51
C ALA A 543 18.34 -11.75 -2.30
N ALA A 544 17.62 -11.58 -3.40
CA ALA A 544 17.66 -10.44 -4.30
C ALA A 544 16.23 -10.10 -4.77
N CYS A 545 16.08 -9.02 -5.53
CA CYS A 545 14.81 -8.72 -6.19
C CYS A 545 14.51 -9.76 -7.27
N LYS A 546 13.22 -10.05 -7.53
CA LYS A 546 12.83 -11.10 -8.50
C LYS A 546 11.46 -10.86 -9.14
N LEU A 547 11.19 -11.58 -10.23
CA LEU A 547 9.91 -11.66 -10.94
C LEU A 547 9.38 -13.11 -10.86
N ASN A 548 8.30 -13.34 -10.13
CA ASN A 548 7.66 -14.65 -9.98
C ASN A 548 6.51 -14.80 -11.00
N HIS A 549 6.41 -15.94 -11.70
CA HIS A 549 5.21 -16.30 -12.46
C HIS A 549 4.16 -16.93 -11.54
N VAL A 550 3.01 -16.27 -11.34
CA VAL A 550 1.92 -16.68 -10.43
C VAL A 550 1.34 -18.01 -10.89
N THR A 551 1.74 -19.09 -10.23
CA THR A 551 1.33 -20.46 -10.58
C THR A 551 0.61 -21.10 -9.39
N PRO A 552 -0.57 -21.72 -9.55
CA PRO A 552 -1.29 -22.36 -8.46
C PRO A 552 -0.43 -23.31 -7.62
N GLY A 553 -0.45 -23.15 -6.31
CA GLY A 553 0.26 -24.00 -5.35
C GLY A 553 1.76 -23.72 -5.15
N LYS A 554 2.39 -22.84 -5.94
CA LYS A 554 3.81 -22.48 -5.75
C LYS A 554 4.03 -21.66 -4.47
N PHE A 555 5.23 -21.80 -3.90
CA PHE A 555 5.71 -21.10 -2.72
C PHE A 555 7.03 -20.37 -3.01
N TYR A 556 7.00 -19.04 -3.04
CA TYR A 556 8.15 -18.20 -3.40
C TYR A 556 9.12 -17.86 -2.25
N GLY A 557 8.95 -18.41 -1.04
CA GLY A 557 10.01 -18.42 0.00
C GLY A 557 9.76 -17.61 1.28
N HIS A 558 8.89 -16.61 1.29
CA HIS A 558 8.59 -15.87 2.53
C HIS A 558 7.55 -16.60 3.39
N PRO A 559 7.69 -16.68 4.73
CA PRO A 559 6.65 -17.18 5.62
C PRO A 559 5.30 -16.51 5.30
N SER A 560 4.31 -17.34 5.00
CA SER A 560 3.00 -16.91 4.53
C SER A 560 1.94 -17.39 5.51
N ALA A 561 0.91 -16.59 5.71
CA ALA A 561 -0.09 -16.83 6.73
C ALA A 561 -1.19 -17.79 6.25
N TRP A 562 -2.22 -18.03 7.08
CA TRP A 562 -3.37 -18.87 6.74
C TRP A 562 -3.92 -18.53 5.34
N PRO A 563 -4.20 -19.52 4.47
CA PRO A 563 -4.38 -20.95 4.74
C PRO A 563 -3.10 -21.80 4.72
N ALA A 564 -1.90 -21.22 4.71
CA ALA A 564 -0.67 -22.02 4.85
C ALA A 564 -0.65 -22.79 6.19
N PRO A 565 -0.16 -24.05 6.23
CA PRO A 565 -0.11 -24.80 7.47
C PRO A 565 0.78 -24.12 8.52
N GLN A 566 0.27 -23.91 9.74
CA GLN A 566 1.04 -23.35 10.86
C GLN A 566 2.34 -24.14 11.12
N GLY A 567 2.33 -25.45 10.83
CA GLY A 567 3.50 -26.32 10.91
C GLY A 567 4.67 -25.88 10.01
N GLU A 568 4.42 -25.22 8.89
CA GLU A 568 5.40 -24.82 7.88
C GLU A 568 5.90 -23.38 8.06
N TYR A 569 5.18 -22.55 8.83
CA TYR A 569 5.48 -21.13 9.02
C TYR A 569 6.91 -20.90 9.53
N GLY A 570 7.76 -20.31 8.67
CA GLY A 570 9.18 -20.08 8.98
C GLY A 570 10.09 -21.31 8.94
N LYS A 571 9.64 -22.44 8.38
CA LYS A 571 10.39 -23.73 8.39
C LYS A 571 10.67 -24.33 7.01
N HIS A 572 10.21 -23.70 5.92
CA HIS A 572 10.56 -24.14 4.57
C HIS A 572 12.09 -24.08 4.37
N THR A 573 12.65 -25.07 3.68
CA THR A 573 14.08 -25.17 3.33
C THR A 573 14.36 -24.98 1.83
N ARG A 574 13.30 -24.81 1.02
CA ARG A 574 13.31 -24.56 -0.41
C ARG A 574 12.12 -23.68 -0.81
N PHE A 575 12.18 -23.11 -2.01
CA PHE A 575 11.11 -22.32 -2.62
C PHE A 575 11.16 -22.51 -4.15
N ASP A 576 10.06 -22.18 -4.84
CA ASP A 576 9.98 -22.29 -6.30
C ASP A 576 10.78 -21.18 -7.01
N PRO A 577 11.47 -21.49 -8.13
CA PRO A 577 12.30 -20.50 -8.82
C PRO A 577 11.46 -19.35 -9.41
N PRO A 578 11.97 -18.11 -9.38
CA PRO A 578 11.40 -17.00 -10.15
C PRO A 578 11.71 -17.15 -11.64
N ALA A 579 10.95 -16.46 -12.48
CA ALA A 579 11.26 -16.33 -13.91
C ALA A 579 12.55 -15.52 -14.13
N VAL A 580 12.77 -14.46 -13.33
CA VAL A 580 13.97 -13.63 -13.39
C VAL A 580 14.41 -13.21 -11.99
N TRP A 581 15.68 -13.36 -11.67
CA TRP A 581 16.37 -12.62 -10.61
C TRP A 581 16.90 -11.30 -11.14
N PHE A 582 16.66 -10.21 -10.41
CA PHE A 582 17.31 -8.93 -10.65
C PHE A 582 18.58 -8.85 -9.79
N PRO A 583 19.76 -8.62 -10.37
CA PRO A 583 20.99 -8.47 -9.60
C PRO A 583 20.91 -7.25 -8.68
N TYR A 584 21.33 -7.40 -7.41
CA TYR A 584 21.32 -6.33 -6.40
C TYR A 584 22.20 -5.10 -6.78
N LYS A 585 23.11 -5.28 -7.74
CA LYS A 585 23.93 -4.22 -8.34
C LYS A 585 23.16 -3.39 -9.38
N LEU A 586 22.13 -3.97 -10.01
CA LEU A 586 21.27 -3.33 -11.02
C LEU A 586 20.00 -2.75 -10.38
N ALA A 587 19.25 -3.57 -9.65
CA ALA A 587 17.97 -3.20 -9.03
C ALA A 587 17.88 -3.73 -7.59
N ARG A 588 17.23 -2.97 -6.71
CA ARG A 588 17.20 -3.16 -5.26
C ARG A 588 15.81 -2.99 -4.62
N SER A 589 14.83 -2.57 -5.42
CA SER A 589 13.45 -2.36 -4.99
C SER A 589 12.56 -2.30 -6.23
N VAL A 590 12.51 -3.41 -6.97
CA VAL A 590 11.69 -3.56 -8.18
C VAL A 590 10.21 -3.25 -7.92
N THR A 591 9.53 -2.63 -8.87
CA THR A 591 8.16 -2.13 -8.67
C THR A 591 7.23 -2.59 -9.78
N GLY A 592 6.22 -1.79 -10.15
CA GLY A 592 5.32 -2.10 -11.25
C GLY A 592 6.04 -2.33 -12.57
N PHE A 593 5.36 -3.00 -13.49
CA PHE A 593 5.88 -3.34 -14.80
C PHE A 593 4.78 -3.31 -15.86
N ALA A 594 5.17 -3.10 -17.11
CA ALA A 594 4.27 -3.06 -18.25
C ALA A 594 4.88 -3.79 -19.46
N GLU A 595 4.06 -4.52 -20.20
CA GLU A 595 4.46 -5.21 -21.43
C GLU A 595 4.44 -4.25 -22.63
N ILE A 596 5.49 -4.27 -23.45
CA ILE A 596 5.49 -3.60 -24.74
C ILE A 596 4.61 -4.40 -25.70
N THR A 597 3.34 -4.02 -25.80
CA THR A 597 2.38 -4.61 -26.74
C THR A 597 2.31 -3.89 -28.09
N ASP A 598 2.94 -2.71 -28.20
CA ASP A 598 2.80 -1.79 -29.33
C ASP A 598 4.14 -1.57 -30.07
N ASP A 599 4.13 -1.72 -31.40
CA ASP A 599 5.33 -1.58 -32.25
C ASP A 599 5.86 -0.13 -32.30
N ARG A 600 5.04 0.86 -31.90
CA ARG A 600 5.45 2.27 -31.79
C ARG A 600 6.54 2.49 -30.74
N PHE A 601 6.71 1.58 -29.77
CA PHE A 601 7.73 1.69 -28.71
C PHE A 601 9.09 1.05 -29.08
N GLY A 602 9.38 0.89 -30.38
CA GLY A 602 10.67 0.43 -30.87
C GLY A 602 10.83 -1.10 -30.87
N PRO A 603 12.06 -1.63 -30.95
CA PRO A 603 12.34 -3.01 -31.38
C PRO A 603 12.05 -4.10 -30.33
N PHE A 604 11.45 -3.77 -29.18
CA PHE A 604 11.38 -4.64 -27.99
C PHE A 604 9.95 -5.11 -27.64
N LYS A 605 9.05 -5.17 -28.62
CA LYS A 605 7.70 -5.72 -28.44
C LYS A 605 7.72 -7.16 -27.92
N GLY A 606 6.80 -7.48 -27.00
CA GLY A 606 6.78 -8.76 -26.26
C GLY A 606 7.77 -8.82 -25.09
N GLN A 607 8.31 -7.69 -24.65
CA GLN A 607 9.21 -7.59 -23.48
C GLN A 607 8.60 -6.69 -22.40
N LEU A 608 9.01 -6.89 -21.15
CA LEU A 608 8.55 -6.14 -19.99
C LEU A 608 9.50 -4.97 -19.68
N MET A 609 8.91 -3.78 -19.47
CA MET A 609 9.56 -2.68 -18.77
C MET A 609 9.29 -2.85 -17.27
N VAL A 610 10.33 -2.97 -16.45
CA VAL A 610 10.20 -3.17 -14.99
C VAL A 610 10.89 -2.02 -14.24
N GLY A 611 10.15 -1.32 -13.39
CA GLY A 611 10.67 -0.21 -12.59
C GLY A 611 11.57 -0.66 -11.43
N ASP A 612 12.49 0.20 -11.00
CA ASP A 612 13.19 0.11 -9.71
C ASP A 612 13.11 1.44 -8.95
N PHE A 613 12.59 1.35 -7.72
CA PHE A 613 12.35 2.50 -6.86
C PHE A 613 13.65 3.15 -6.37
N GLN A 614 14.60 2.35 -5.87
CA GLN A 614 15.73 2.89 -5.11
C GLN A 614 16.75 3.58 -6.03
N ASN A 615 17.07 2.96 -7.16
CA ASN A 615 18.03 3.46 -8.14
C ASN A 615 17.37 4.42 -9.16
N ALA A 616 16.04 4.56 -9.13
CA ALA A 616 15.25 5.40 -10.04
C ALA A 616 15.56 5.12 -11.52
N ILE A 617 15.39 3.85 -11.89
CA ILE A 617 15.61 3.31 -13.23
C ILE A 617 14.40 2.51 -13.72
N VAL A 618 14.37 2.25 -15.02
CA VAL A 618 13.59 1.18 -15.65
C VAL A 618 14.60 0.17 -16.23
N THR A 619 14.27 -1.10 -16.08
CA THR A 619 14.99 -2.25 -16.63
C THR A 619 14.16 -2.91 -17.73
N ARG A 620 14.82 -3.54 -18.71
CA ARG A 620 14.19 -4.32 -19.77
C ARG A 620 14.30 -5.80 -19.43
N VAL A 621 13.19 -6.53 -19.46
CA VAL A 621 13.13 -7.96 -19.20
C VAL A 621 12.51 -8.69 -20.38
N GLN A 622 13.23 -9.63 -20.96
CA GLN A 622 12.71 -10.57 -21.96
C GLN A 622 12.53 -11.94 -21.30
N LEU A 623 11.35 -12.53 -21.52
CA LEU A 623 11.00 -13.86 -21.01
C LEU A 623 10.98 -14.89 -22.14
N GLU A 624 11.13 -16.15 -21.77
CA GLU A 624 10.78 -17.31 -22.58
C GLU A 624 10.31 -18.47 -21.68
N LYS A 625 9.66 -19.48 -22.28
CA LYS A 625 9.02 -20.58 -21.55
C LYS A 625 9.63 -21.93 -21.96
N VAL A 626 10.52 -22.45 -21.13
CA VAL A 626 11.32 -23.66 -21.41
C VAL A 626 10.81 -24.83 -20.56
N ASN A 627 10.42 -25.93 -21.22
CA ASN A 627 9.76 -27.09 -20.58
C ASN A 627 8.49 -26.75 -19.77
N GLY A 628 7.86 -25.59 -20.03
CA GLY A 628 6.69 -25.10 -19.31
C GLY A 628 6.99 -24.10 -18.18
N GLU A 629 8.24 -24.02 -17.73
CA GLU A 629 8.69 -23.02 -16.74
C GLU A 629 9.15 -21.73 -17.43
N TYR A 630 8.91 -20.59 -16.78
CA TYR A 630 9.43 -19.31 -17.26
C TYR A 630 10.87 -19.09 -16.83
N GLN A 631 11.63 -18.48 -17.73
CA GLN A 631 12.98 -17.97 -17.53
C GLN A 631 13.19 -16.72 -18.39
N GLY A 632 14.31 -16.02 -18.23
CA GLY A 632 14.56 -14.81 -19.01
C GLY A 632 15.80 -14.02 -18.63
N ALA A 633 16.07 -12.99 -19.42
CA ALA A 633 17.18 -12.05 -19.24
C ALA A 633 16.69 -10.66 -18.83
N VAL A 634 17.51 -9.96 -18.03
CA VAL A 634 17.34 -8.55 -17.66
C VAL A 634 18.53 -7.69 -18.09
N TRP A 635 18.22 -6.49 -18.57
CA TRP A 635 19.16 -5.40 -18.89
C TRP A 635 18.75 -4.12 -18.12
N PRO A 636 19.69 -3.19 -17.83
CA PRO A 636 19.33 -1.78 -17.68
C PRO A 636 18.62 -1.26 -18.96
N PHE A 637 17.79 -0.23 -18.84
CA PHE A 637 17.12 0.39 -19.98
C PHE A 637 17.17 1.92 -19.94
N LEU A 638 16.48 2.55 -18.99
CA LEU A 638 16.49 4.00 -18.78
C LEU A 638 16.79 4.33 -17.32
N LYS A 639 17.45 5.46 -17.06
CA LYS A 639 17.97 5.84 -15.74
C LYS A 639 17.77 7.33 -15.47
N GLN A 640 17.91 7.76 -14.22
CA GLN A 640 17.79 9.17 -13.82
C GLN A 640 16.36 9.71 -13.96
N PHE A 641 15.36 8.88 -13.63
CA PHE A 641 13.99 9.35 -13.40
C PHE A 641 13.93 10.32 -12.21
N GLN A 642 12.94 11.22 -12.22
CA GLN A 642 12.88 12.35 -11.27
C GLN A 642 12.41 11.97 -9.87
N SER A 643 11.76 10.82 -9.70
CA SER A 643 11.39 10.24 -8.40
C SER A 643 11.61 8.71 -8.41
N GLY A 644 11.38 8.04 -7.29
CA GLY A 644 11.53 6.58 -7.20
C GLY A 644 10.47 5.88 -8.06
N VAL A 645 10.90 5.17 -9.11
CA VAL A 645 10.00 4.56 -10.11
C VAL A 645 9.12 3.51 -9.45
N ASN A 646 7.80 3.70 -9.45
CA ASN A 646 6.86 2.84 -8.73
C ASN A 646 5.79 2.18 -9.61
N ARG A 647 5.25 2.87 -10.62
CA ARG A 647 4.21 2.31 -11.51
C ARG A 647 4.48 2.66 -12.96
N LEU A 648 4.19 1.71 -13.85
CA LEU A 648 4.38 1.81 -15.30
C LEU A 648 3.08 1.38 -15.99
N VAL A 649 2.67 2.10 -17.04
CA VAL A 649 1.52 1.74 -17.89
C VAL A 649 1.73 2.27 -19.31
N TYR A 650 1.23 1.57 -20.32
CA TYR A 650 1.23 2.06 -21.71
C TYR A 650 -0.06 2.84 -22.03
N GLY A 651 0.09 4.00 -22.66
CA GLY A 651 -1.03 4.80 -23.15
C GLY A 651 -1.56 4.32 -24.51
N PRO A 652 -2.80 4.68 -24.89
CA PRO A 652 -3.33 4.44 -26.23
C PRO A 652 -2.50 5.11 -27.34
N ASP A 653 -1.71 6.14 -27.01
CA ASP A 653 -0.71 6.79 -27.86
C ASP A 653 0.55 5.93 -28.11
N GLY A 654 0.67 4.76 -27.48
CA GLY A 654 1.81 3.86 -27.59
C GLY A 654 3.02 4.28 -26.73
N LYS A 655 2.84 5.27 -25.84
CA LYS A 655 3.91 5.79 -24.99
C LYS A 655 3.88 5.15 -23.60
N LEU A 656 5.05 5.04 -22.97
CA LEU A 656 5.18 4.51 -21.62
C LEU A 656 5.02 5.65 -20.60
N TYR A 657 4.06 5.53 -19.69
CA TYR A 657 3.85 6.45 -18.58
C TYR A 657 4.46 5.87 -17.31
N VAL A 658 5.31 6.66 -16.64
CA VAL A 658 6.10 6.26 -15.48
C VAL A 658 5.76 7.16 -14.30
N GLY A 659 5.09 6.58 -13.30
CA GLY A 659 4.72 7.23 -12.05
C GLY A 659 5.73 6.91 -10.95
N GLY A 660 6.21 7.94 -10.26
CA GLY A 660 7.21 7.82 -9.22
C GLY A 660 6.83 8.51 -7.90
N LEU A 661 7.40 8.01 -6.81
CA LEU A 661 7.28 8.58 -5.47
C LEU A 661 8.57 8.36 -4.67
N GLN A 662 8.77 9.15 -3.61
CA GLN A 662 9.60 8.81 -2.46
C GLN A 662 9.12 9.59 -1.23
N ALA A 663 9.57 9.15 -0.06
CA ALA A 663 9.34 9.82 1.20
C ALA A 663 10.67 9.86 1.98
N PRO A 664 11.38 11.01 2.02
CA PRO A 664 12.81 11.07 2.36
C PRO A 664 13.26 10.46 3.69
N VAL A 665 12.35 10.23 4.64
CA VAL A 665 12.62 9.63 5.96
C VAL A 665 12.32 8.12 5.99
N SER A 666 11.40 7.62 5.15
CA SER A 666 10.87 6.25 5.23
C SER A 666 11.25 5.37 4.03
N TRP A 667 11.16 5.92 2.83
CA TRP A 667 11.44 5.28 1.55
C TRP A 667 12.17 6.27 0.65
N LYS A 668 13.51 6.19 0.63
CA LYS A 668 14.36 7.15 -0.10
C LYS A 668 14.92 6.53 -1.37
N ALA A 669 14.78 7.24 -2.48
CA ALA A 669 15.43 6.93 -3.76
C ALA A 669 16.73 7.74 -3.92
N VAL A 670 17.51 7.47 -4.97
CA VAL A 670 18.59 8.37 -5.45
C VAL A 670 18.04 9.60 -6.19
N ALA A 671 16.74 9.63 -6.46
CA ALA A 671 16.07 10.64 -7.26
C ALA A 671 15.88 11.99 -6.52
N PRO A 672 15.70 13.11 -7.25
CA PRO A 672 15.63 14.45 -6.65
C PRO A 672 14.25 14.93 -6.18
N LEU A 673 13.13 14.34 -6.60
CA LEU A 673 11.76 14.81 -6.27
C LEU A 673 10.97 13.78 -5.46
N ASP A 674 10.07 14.24 -4.59
CA ASP A 674 9.20 13.40 -3.76
C ASP A 674 8.11 12.68 -4.58
N PHE A 675 7.72 13.21 -5.74
CA PHE A 675 6.85 12.53 -6.70
C PHE A 675 7.13 13.02 -8.13
N ALA A 676 6.83 12.18 -9.12
CA ALA A 676 7.00 12.47 -10.53
C ALA A 676 5.99 11.70 -11.41
N LEU A 677 5.72 12.25 -12.59
CA LEU A 677 5.04 11.58 -13.69
C LEU A 677 5.82 11.96 -14.96
N GLU A 678 6.39 10.97 -15.62
CA GLU A 678 7.20 11.12 -16.83
C GLU A 678 6.64 10.21 -17.94
N ARG A 679 6.66 10.68 -19.18
CA ARG A 679 6.24 9.92 -20.37
C ARG A 679 7.43 9.68 -21.28
N ILE A 680 7.59 8.45 -21.75
CA ILE A 680 8.65 8.01 -22.65
C ILE A 680 8.06 7.66 -24.01
N GLU A 681 8.72 8.08 -25.08
CA GLU A 681 8.41 7.67 -26.46
C GLU A 681 9.67 7.28 -27.23
N PHE A 682 9.55 6.36 -28.17
CA PHE A 682 10.63 5.99 -29.09
C PHE A 682 10.86 7.12 -30.12
N THR A 683 12.11 7.45 -30.40
CA THR A 683 12.48 8.56 -31.32
C THR A 683 12.48 8.17 -32.79
N GLY A 684 12.35 6.88 -33.10
CA GLY A 684 12.65 6.30 -34.40
C GLY A 684 14.09 5.80 -34.55
N LYS A 685 15.05 6.24 -33.72
CA LYS A 685 16.43 5.70 -33.76
C LYS A 685 16.49 4.36 -33.04
N VAL A 686 16.57 3.25 -33.77
CA VAL A 686 16.88 1.92 -33.23
C VAL A 686 18.25 1.96 -32.51
N PRO A 687 18.35 1.58 -31.22
CA PRO A 687 19.64 1.43 -30.53
C PRO A 687 20.34 0.16 -31.02
N PHE A 688 21.68 0.08 -30.94
CA PHE A 688 22.37 -1.22 -31.06
C PHE A 688 22.37 -1.93 -29.70
N GLU A 689 21.65 -3.04 -29.61
CA GLU A 689 21.47 -3.84 -28.39
C GLU A 689 21.27 -5.33 -28.74
N VAL A 690 21.52 -6.21 -27.75
CA VAL A 690 20.94 -7.56 -27.76
C VAL A 690 19.43 -7.42 -27.56
N LYS A 691 18.65 -7.74 -28.59
CA LYS A 691 17.19 -7.73 -28.59
C LYS A 691 16.65 -8.86 -27.72
N GLU A 692 17.04 -10.10 -28.01
CA GLU A 692 16.52 -11.34 -27.41
C GLU A 692 17.66 -12.30 -27.09
N VAL A 693 17.46 -13.11 -26.04
CA VAL A 693 18.34 -14.20 -25.60
C VAL A 693 17.48 -15.45 -25.47
N HIS A 694 17.83 -16.49 -26.22
CA HIS A 694 17.24 -17.82 -26.10
C HIS A 694 18.27 -18.79 -25.53
N ALA A 695 17.92 -19.49 -24.45
CA ALA A 695 18.71 -20.61 -23.97
C ALA A 695 18.72 -21.73 -25.02
N LEU A 696 19.89 -22.32 -25.22
CA LEU A 696 20.10 -23.57 -25.94
C LEU A 696 20.56 -24.65 -24.95
N ARG A 697 20.81 -25.88 -25.42
CA ARG A 697 21.40 -26.93 -24.56
C ARG A 697 22.84 -26.64 -24.14
N ASP A 698 23.60 -25.99 -25.01
CA ASP A 698 25.04 -25.77 -24.90
C ASP A 698 25.42 -24.29 -24.94
N GLY A 699 24.51 -23.38 -24.54
CA GLY A 699 24.76 -21.94 -24.44
C GLY A 699 23.54 -21.10 -24.81
N PHE A 700 23.74 -20.02 -25.57
CA PHE A 700 22.69 -19.07 -25.95
C PHE A 700 22.64 -18.82 -27.46
N GLU A 701 21.46 -18.51 -27.99
CA GLU A 701 21.32 -17.69 -29.20
C GLU A 701 20.97 -16.25 -28.79
N LEU A 702 21.83 -15.31 -29.17
CA LEU A 702 21.62 -13.87 -29.03
C LEU A 702 21.07 -13.33 -30.36
N THR A 703 19.98 -12.58 -30.32
CA THR A 703 19.49 -11.80 -31.48
C THR A 703 19.72 -10.32 -31.21
N PHE A 704 20.22 -9.58 -32.20
CA PHE A 704 20.58 -8.16 -32.11
C PHE A 704 19.58 -7.27 -32.86
N THR A 705 19.48 -6.00 -32.45
CA THR A 705 18.61 -5.00 -33.09
C THR A 705 19.15 -4.45 -34.41
N GLN A 706 20.46 -4.60 -34.68
CA GLN A 706 21.13 -4.24 -35.93
C GLN A 706 22.20 -5.30 -36.27
N PRO A 707 22.65 -5.42 -37.53
CA PRO A 707 23.72 -6.33 -37.91
C PRO A 707 25.02 -6.08 -37.15
N VAL A 708 25.65 -7.13 -36.64
CA VAL A 708 26.93 -7.07 -35.91
C VAL A 708 28.15 -6.96 -36.85
N GLU A 709 29.26 -6.45 -36.33
CA GLU A 709 30.58 -6.67 -36.93
C GLU A 709 30.95 -8.15 -36.74
N ALA A 710 31.13 -8.87 -37.84
CA ALA A 710 31.19 -10.32 -37.85
C ALA A 710 32.50 -10.89 -37.31
N LYS A 711 33.63 -10.16 -37.36
CA LYS A 711 34.89 -10.64 -36.78
C LYS A 711 34.86 -10.53 -35.26
N ALA A 712 34.54 -9.35 -34.71
CA ALA A 712 34.43 -9.14 -33.28
C ALA A 712 33.37 -10.04 -32.65
N ALA A 713 32.16 -10.09 -33.22
CA ALA A 713 31.06 -10.88 -32.67
C ALA A 713 31.27 -12.41 -32.78
N ALA A 714 32.21 -12.89 -33.60
CA ALA A 714 32.62 -14.29 -33.68
C ALA A 714 33.83 -14.64 -32.78
N ASP A 715 34.46 -13.65 -32.14
CA ASP A 715 35.58 -13.87 -31.22
C ASP A 715 35.05 -14.27 -29.83
N PRO A 716 35.38 -15.46 -29.29
CA PRO A 716 34.96 -15.87 -27.95
C PRO A 716 35.42 -14.92 -26.84
N GLU A 717 36.55 -14.25 -27.02
CA GLU A 717 37.12 -13.33 -26.01
C GLU A 717 36.33 -12.00 -25.92
N SER A 718 35.41 -11.72 -26.87
CA SER A 718 34.48 -10.58 -26.75
C SER A 718 33.39 -10.78 -25.67
N TYR A 719 33.37 -11.93 -25.00
CA TYR A 719 32.27 -12.36 -24.13
C TYR A 719 32.73 -12.83 -22.73
N ASP A 720 32.66 -11.94 -21.73
CA ASP A 720 32.74 -12.31 -20.31
C ASP A 720 31.47 -13.09 -19.92
N VAL A 721 31.60 -14.35 -19.47
CA VAL A 721 30.44 -15.11 -18.94
C VAL A 721 30.74 -15.65 -17.54
N THR A 722 29.83 -15.40 -16.59
CA THR A 722 29.90 -15.99 -15.24
C THR A 722 28.54 -16.48 -14.75
N GLN A 723 28.54 -17.41 -13.80
CA GLN A 723 27.35 -17.86 -13.09
C GLN A 723 27.45 -17.69 -11.59
N TYR A 724 26.35 -17.28 -10.97
CA TYR A 724 26.19 -17.24 -9.52
C TYR A 724 24.78 -17.63 -9.07
N GLY A 725 24.68 -18.18 -7.87
CA GLY A 725 23.43 -18.53 -7.18
C GLY A 725 23.22 -17.69 -5.92
N PHE A 726 22.21 -18.05 -5.13
CA PHE A 726 21.87 -17.38 -3.88
C PHE A 726 21.58 -18.38 -2.75
N LYS A 727 21.85 -17.97 -1.51
CA LYS A 727 21.52 -18.72 -0.29
C LYS A 727 20.10 -18.40 0.17
N TYR A 728 19.29 -19.44 0.39
CA TYR A 728 17.96 -19.30 0.98
C TYR A 728 18.03 -19.36 2.51
N HIS A 729 17.62 -18.28 3.19
CA HIS A 729 17.60 -18.21 4.65
C HIS A 729 16.78 -17.03 5.19
N ALA A 730 16.37 -17.10 6.47
CA ALA A 730 15.59 -16.06 7.14
C ALA A 730 16.25 -14.67 7.27
N LYS A 731 17.58 -14.56 7.15
CA LYS A 731 18.28 -13.27 7.22
C LYS A 731 17.98 -12.39 5.99
N TYR A 732 18.26 -11.10 6.09
CA TYR A 732 18.02 -10.14 5.01
C TYR A 732 19.01 -10.33 3.86
N GLY A 733 18.50 -10.49 2.63
CA GLY A 733 19.31 -10.56 1.39
C GLY A 733 20.11 -11.86 1.27
N SER A 734 21.08 -11.90 0.36
CA SER A 734 22.05 -12.99 0.24
C SER A 734 23.29 -12.51 -0.53
N PRO A 735 24.51 -13.00 -0.23
CA PRO A 735 25.65 -12.83 -1.12
C PRO A 735 25.43 -13.65 -2.41
N GLU A 736 26.10 -13.23 -3.48
CA GLU A 736 26.27 -14.04 -4.69
C GLU A 736 27.14 -15.26 -4.34
N LEU A 737 26.72 -16.46 -4.75
CA LEU A 737 27.45 -17.71 -4.54
C LEU A 737 28.01 -18.27 -5.84
N ASP A 738 29.25 -18.74 -5.86
CA ASP A 738 29.77 -19.51 -7.00
C ASP A 738 29.28 -20.98 -7.00
N HIS A 739 29.74 -21.77 -7.96
CA HIS A 739 29.37 -23.18 -8.12
C HIS A 739 29.79 -24.09 -6.96
N ASP A 740 30.74 -23.65 -6.13
CA ASP A 740 31.26 -24.38 -4.96
C ASP A 740 30.69 -23.81 -3.65
N GLY A 741 29.82 -22.80 -3.73
CA GLY A 741 29.12 -22.19 -2.60
C GLY A 741 29.89 -21.09 -1.87
N LYS A 742 30.98 -20.56 -2.45
CA LYS A 742 31.77 -19.48 -1.87
C LYS A 742 31.01 -18.15 -1.95
N GLU A 743 30.92 -17.45 -0.81
CA GLU A 743 30.19 -16.19 -0.71
C GLU A 743 30.95 -15.02 -1.35
N ASN A 744 30.23 -14.17 -2.08
CA ASN A 744 30.73 -13.03 -2.88
C ASN A 744 31.62 -13.45 -4.06
N ALA A 745 31.26 -14.55 -4.71
CA ALA A 745 31.96 -15.09 -5.87
C ALA A 745 30.97 -15.47 -7.00
N ALA A 746 31.51 -15.66 -8.20
CA ALA A 746 30.82 -16.22 -9.36
C ALA A 746 31.80 -17.12 -10.12
N THR A 747 31.30 -18.23 -10.67
CA THR A 747 32.11 -19.15 -11.49
C THR A 747 32.23 -18.61 -12.90
N VAL A 748 33.45 -18.51 -13.43
CA VAL A 748 33.69 -18.18 -14.84
C VAL A 748 33.23 -19.37 -15.70
N ILE A 749 32.41 -19.08 -16.71
CA ILE A 749 31.91 -20.06 -17.67
C ILE A 749 32.71 -19.86 -18.96
N LYS A 750 33.32 -20.93 -19.47
CA LYS A 750 34.14 -20.85 -20.67
C LYS A 750 33.26 -20.68 -21.91
N VAL A 751 33.52 -19.64 -22.70
CA VAL A 751 32.96 -19.50 -24.06
C VAL A 751 33.79 -20.40 -25.00
N ALA A 752 33.20 -21.51 -25.41
CA ALA A 752 33.85 -22.51 -26.27
C ALA A 752 33.77 -22.18 -27.76
N GLY A 753 33.02 -21.14 -28.13
CA GLY A 753 32.89 -20.63 -29.49
C GLY A 753 31.76 -19.61 -29.60
N ALA A 754 31.92 -18.63 -30.47
CA ALA A 754 30.86 -17.75 -30.94
C ALA A 754 30.65 -17.99 -32.46
N THR A 755 29.42 -17.87 -32.95
CA THR A 755 29.13 -18.06 -34.38
C THR A 755 28.05 -17.09 -34.84
N VAL A 756 28.42 -16.20 -35.76
CA VAL A 756 27.56 -15.15 -36.33
C VAL A 756 26.70 -15.75 -37.46
N SER A 757 25.43 -15.37 -37.54
CA SER A 757 24.51 -15.78 -38.60
C SER A 757 24.81 -15.10 -39.96
N PRO A 758 24.32 -15.64 -41.10
CA PRO A 758 24.56 -15.04 -42.42
C PRO A 758 24.02 -13.61 -42.59
N ASP A 759 22.91 -13.28 -41.92
CA ASP A 759 22.34 -11.93 -41.86
C ASP A 759 23.03 -11.01 -40.83
N LYS A 760 23.95 -11.56 -40.03
CA LYS A 760 24.64 -10.93 -38.90
C LYS A 760 23.71 -10.38 -37.82
N LEU A 761 22.45 -10.79 -37.77
CA LEU A 761 21.50 -10.40 -36.73
C LEU A 761 21.54 -11.33 -35.51
N LYS A 762 22.26 -12.44 -35.56
CA LYS A 762 22.37 -13.40 -34.46
C LYS A 762 23.80 -13.84 -34.19
N VAL A 763 24.06 -14.19 -32.93
CA VAL A 763 25.26 -14.92 -32.49
C VAL A 763 24.83 -16.11 -31.64
N ARG A 764 25.26 -17.32 -32.03
CA ARG A 764 25.23 -18.47 -31.12
C ARG A 764 26.49 -18.47 -30.27
N LEU A 765 26.34 -18.37 -28.96
CA LEU A 765 27.40 -18.59 -27.97
C LEU A 765 27.34 -20.04 -27.49
N LYS A 766 28.48 -20.73 -27.51
CA LYS A 766 28.64 -22.05 -26.91
C LYS A 766 29.34 -21.93 -25.55
N LEU A 767 28.74 -22.48 -24.51
CA LEU A 767 29.18 -22.37 -23.11
C LEU A 767 29.53 -23.76 -22.53
N GLU A 768 30.67 -23.84 -21.84
CA GLU A 768 31.11 -25.05 -21.14
C GLU A 768 31.08 -24.85 -19.62
N GLY A 769 30.53 -25.82 -18.89
CA GLY A 769 30.50 -25.86 -17.42
C GLY A 769 29.30 -25.18 -16.74
N TRP A 770 28.39 -24.56 -17.50
CA TRP A 770 27.21 -23.89 -16.94
C TRP A 770 26.18 -24.86 -16.33
N LYS A 771 25.38 -24.37 -15.37
CA LYS A 771 24.41 -25.12 -14.56
C LYS A 771 23.04 -24.42 -14.51
N THR A 772 21.96 -25.20 -14.43
CA THR A 772 20.61 -24.71 -14.09
C THR A 772 20.49 -24.36 -12.60
N GLY A 773 19.61 -23.42 -12.25
CA GLY A 773 19.43 -22.88 -10.91
C GLY A 773 20.34 -21.68 -10.59
N TYR A 774 21.09 -21.19 -11.58
CA TYR A 774 22.03 -20.07 -11.47
C TYR A 774 21.63 -18.90 -12.37
N VAL A 775 21.99 -17.69 -11.96
CA VAL A 775 21.97 -16.49 -12.81
C VAL A 775 23.25 -16.47 -13.62
N THR A 776 23.12 -16.35 -14.94
CA THR A 776 24.23 -16.27 -15.90
C THR A 776 24.39 -14.82 -16.33
N MET A 777 25.47 -14.17 -15.90
CA MET A 777 25.86 -12.85 -16.40
C MET A 777 26.65 -13.03 -17.70
N VAL A 778 26.30 -12.25 -18.72
CA VAL A 778 27.05 -12.15 -19.97
C VAL A 778 27.37 -10.69 -20.22
N ARG A 779 28.63 -10.34 -20.48
CA ARG A 779 29.01 -9.03 -21.05
C ARG A 779 29.55 -9.23 -22.45
N SER A 780 29.21 -8.33 -23.36
CA SER A 780 29.58 -8.37 -24.78
C SER A 780 30.37 -7.13 -25.16
N LEU A 781 31.43 -6.81 -24.39
CA LEU A 781 32.07 -5.49 -24.35
C LEU A 781 32.62 -5.05 -25.72
N ASP A 782 33.26 -5.96 -26.44
CA ASP A 782 33.91 -5.69 -27.71
C ASP A 782 33.02 -5.92 -28.94
N VAL A 783 31.79 -6.41 -28.74
CA VAL A 783 30.79 -6.55 -29.82
C VAL A 783 30.34 -5.17 -30.30
N LYS A 784 30.50 -4.91 -31.61
CA LYS A 784 30.08 -3.69 -32.30
C LYS A 784 29.04 -4.00 -33.38
N SER A 785 28.28 -2.99 -33.79
CA SER A 785 27.46 -3.07 -35.00
C SER A 785 28.35 -3.03 -36.25
N GLY A 786 27.80 -3.40 -37.42
CA GLY A 786 28.48 -3.23 -38.71
C GLY A 786 28.82 -1.76 -39.06
N ALA A 787 28.30 -0.78 -38.30
CA ALA A 787 28.66 0.63 -38.38
C ALA A 787 29.67 1.09 -37.30
N GLY A 788 30.15 0.17 -36.46
CA GLY A 788 31.10 0.45 -35.37
C GLY A 788 30.46 0.98 -34.08
N GLU A 789 29.13 1.00 -33.94
CA GLU A 789 28.48 1.39 -32.68
C GLU A 789 28.73 0.31 -31.61
N SER A 790 29.14 0.69 -30.40
CA SER A 790 29.10 -0.21 -29.23
C SER A 790 27.65 -0.47 -28.79
N LEU A 791 27.41 -1.60 -28.12
CA LEU A 791 26.12 -1.88 -27.49
C LEU A 791 25.74 -0.76 -26.49
N VAL A 792 24.48 -0.34 -26.50
CA VAL A 792 23.94 0.63 -25.52
C VAL A 792 23.89 0.03 -24.12
N ASN A 793 23.54 -1.27 -24.05
CA ASN A 793 23.56 -2.09 -22.85
C ASN A 793 24.40 -3.35 -23.14
N ASP A 794 25.66 -3.34 -22.71
CA ASP A 794 26.66 -4.39 -23.00
C ASP A 794 26.49 -5.67 -22.17
N THR A 795 25.76 -5.60 -21.06
CA THR A 795 25.66 -6.64 -20.04
C THR A 795 24.21 -7.05 -19.80
N PHE A 796 23.95 -8.35 -19.73
CA PHE A 796 22.67 -8.91 -19.28
C PHE A 796 22.86 -10.02 -18.24
N TRP A 797 21.77 -10.33 -17.54
CA TRP A 797 21.70 -11.40 -16.54
C TRP A 797 20.51 -12.32 -16.86
N TYR A 798 20.81 -13.56 -17.24
CA TYR A 798 19.82 -14.58 -17.60
C TYR A 798 19.59 -15.56 -16.44
N THR A 799 18.36 -15.77 -16.01
CA THR A 799 17.99 -16.73 -14.95
C THR A 799 17.72 -18.11 -15.55
N LEU A 800 18.67 -19.05 -15.41
CA LEU A 800 18.59 -20.35 -16.09
C LEU A 800 17.89 -21.42 -15.24
N ASN A 801 16.58 -21.56 -15.37
CA ASN A 801 15.80 -22.55 -14.61
C ASN A 801 15.81 -23.96 -15.24
N GLN A 802 15.85 -24.03 -16.57
CA GLN A 802 15.74 -25.23 -17.39
C GLN A 802 16.63 -25.14 -18.63
N LEU A 803 17.09 -26.30 -19.11
CA LEU A 803 17.69 -26.44 -20.45
C LEU A 803 16.63 -26.95 -21.46
N PRO A 804 16.65 -26.48 -22.71
CA PRO A 804 15.80 -27.01 -23.78
C PRO A 804 16.00 -28.51 -24.04
N LYS A 805 14.98 -29.14 -24.61
CA LYS A 805 15.01 -30.54 -25.05
C LYS A 805 15.58 -30.72 -26.45
#